data_AF-A0A166BKE5-F1
#
_entry.id   AF-A0A166BKE5-F1
#
_cell.length_a   1.000
_cell.length_b   1.000
_cell.length_c   1.000
_cell.angle_alpha   90.00
_cell.angle_beta   90.00
_cell.angle_gamma   90.00
#
_symmetry.space_group_name_H-M   'P 1'
#
loop_
_entity.id
_entity.type
_entity.pdbx_description
1 polymer ?
#
loop_
_entity_poly.entity_id
_entity_poly.type
_entity_poly.pdbx_seq_one_letter_code
_entity_poly.pdbx_strand_id
1 'polypeptide(L)'
;MKFSALAFTIAFVAASAPLASAIGATYILSNSNKTNYIVASIIGSDGKLSAGKATWAGGRGSASVPVGFDALLSQGAVLARGSNVFAVNAGSNTVSMFTKDASDPTKLTMVGGPVSSQGEFPQSIAQNPLNGDICVLNGGAVNSVACFTPDAELGLIAIPSTYREIGITQTTPPAGPPGTVTQVMFTVDGRRLVVSVKGVPPAPGFVAVWDVAANGSLSTGYSAITAPSGGVLPFGMSTLPHNPSVIVATDPAIGFDVFDLSGSLAMPNNGSTAILSSAARNVMASGVSSATVVPNSRVVCWSAFSPRTGNFYLIDPGMNMVTEVMVNSQTFKPTMVKQYEAGPAGGSVLDADVATVNGVDYLYVLAPNRTSIEVFSLRAVGQAQHIQTFDFTQSISDDVEIVLAVDLTAANRRTKVTGLPDWSQAGYERGQKSLPDDSQVGTTLSAADLASKYGVVPDDGKDDTDGLARAIADLSAVGKDGAFALIQLPAGTLELSTTVFLDANYLIIRGAGNDPQNGGTVLEFRPDNNTVYDVLTKQGDRWSQDDLFTEWSYADADGRSHSGSAPSGWLWPGRSVFRVGSKAIAPKFQEPSELAPKNRKDIFFGSVNYHWRNDTKVQGFMADQTKDIVGQAGTNKVYYDAQNNSWPWAAGNDVWIASPARYVDYASWAVQNQTYYRNQYMYQDWFTVQSASTDAEGSFLLLDHPLRFDVFSSSTANGSQIMNNKTMPAKVMPIEQPVTHVGIENLYITQVMPSNYSSADAVHNYGNMAPAMAMHGIVLRYARDCWVKGVRTFMTGSHPIATESARNIQVQDNLFDGAWNKGAGGNGYLRGSRVWDSLYFNNTLRNLRHFTFQWSSMGNVAIFNDMTNDFNLHGGFEGMNLIELNKINVPYEHRADSCKINCGGESDGDGPEGDESGTTWAPIYWSTGNKASAWSGASGPQNVFYRNNMTKAFKAGASEGDYTPYFKSDGSASSTVWQFGWDRASTTGSHYQQLSLDGTDPLPDWASHEQTAFQSDPAAGVNARLEDQCGSLFLKDASSITGMSSQDGCDKAIENSIDGKGAAGRLQLSASPFAPMLAALVLYVFFA
;
A
#
# COMPACT_ATOMS: atom_id res chain seq x y z
N MET A 1 21.55 50.57 40.99
CA MET A 1 22.30 50.31 39.74
C MET A 1 22.90 48.92 39.86
N LYS A 2 22.23 47.88 39.35
CA LYS A 2 22.45 47.24 38.04
C LYS A 2 23.92 46.84 37.80
N PHE A 3 24.23 45.58 38.10
CA PHE A 3 25.22 44.78 37.37
C PHE A 3 24.65 43.37 37.22
N SER A 4 24.27 43.02 35.99
CA SER A 4 23.88 41.66 35.61
C SER A 4 25.16 40.83 35.42
N ALA A 5 25.29 39.75 36.18
CA ALA A 5 26.30 38.72 35.93
C ALA A 5 25.73 37.70 34.94
N LEU A 6 26.47 37.51 33.84
CA LEU A 6 26.27 36.48 32.83
C LEU A 6 26.52 35.10 33.47
N ALA A 7 25.50 34.24 33.53
CA ALA A 7 25.68 32.83 33.85
C ALA A 7 25.86 32.05 32.53
N PHE A 8 27.03 31.42 32.36
CA PHE A 8 27.29 30.45 31.31
C PHE A 8 26.53 29.17 31.61
N THR A 9 25.52 28.83 30.81
CA THR A 9 24.92 27.49 30.80
C THR A 9 25.71 26.64 29.80
N ILE A 10 26.57 25.76 30.32
CA ILE A 10 27.22 24.71 29.54
C ILE A 10 26.12 23.69 29.19
N ALA A 11 25.75 23.61 27.91
CA ALA A 11 24.95 22.50 27.39
C ALA A 11 25.83 21.25 27.41
N PHE A 12 25.57 20.33 28.33
CA PHE A 12 26.07 18.97 28.23
C PHE A 12 25.40 18.34 27.01
N VAL A 13 26.17 18.11 25.95
CA VAL A 13 25.82 17.13 24.91
C VAL A 13 25.71 15.80 25.65
N ALA A 14 24.50 15.26 25.76
CA ALA A 14 24.32 13.89 26.20
C ALA A 14 25.00 13.00 25.18
N ALA A 15 26.17 12.47 25.53
CA ALA A 15 26.73 11.31 24.84
C ALA A 15 25.65 10.23 24.83
N SER A 16 25.38 9.64 23.67
CA SER A 16 24.57 8.44 23.55
C SER A 16 25.11 7.42 24.54
N ALA A 17 24.35 7.22 25.63
CA ALA A 17 24.65 6.16 26.56
C ALA A 17 24.63 4.84 25.77
N PRO A 18 25.58 3.91 26.01
CA PRO A 18 25.47 2.57 25.45
C PRO A 18 24.09 2.02 25.84
N LEU A 19 23.38 1.38 24.90
CA LEU A 19 22.12 0.67 25.19
C LEU A 19 22.28 -0.05 26.53
N ALA A 20 21.56 0.41 27.55
CA ALA A 20 21.43 -0.36 28.77
C ALA A 20 20.94 -1.75 28.35
N SER A 21 21.60 -2.82 28.80
CA SER A 21 21.26 -4.18 28.36
C SER A 21 19.77 -4.42 28.61
N ALA A 22 18.99 -4.59 27.54
CA ALA A 22 17.59 -4.92 27.63
C ALA A 22 17.43 -6.20 28.44
N ILE A 23 16.64 -6.17 29.51
CA ILE A 23 16.33 -7.38 30.28
C ILE A 23 15.03 -8.03 29.79
N GLY A 24 14.21 -7.29 29.05
CA GLY A 24 12.91 -7.74 28.53
C GLY A 24 12.25 -6.68 27.65
N ALA A 25 11.01 -6.94 27.25
CA ALA A 25 10.19 -6.01 26.49
C ALA A 25 8.71 -6.09 26.87
N THR A 26 8.03 -4.95 26.73
CA THR A 26 6.57 -4.88 26.69
C THR A 26 6.11 -4.94 25.25
N TYR A 27 4.99 -5.60 24.95
CA TYR A 27 4.38 -5.68 23.62
C TYR A 27 2.96 -5.16 23.68
N ILE A 28 2.63 -4.22 22.81
CA ILE A 28 1.28 -3.69 22.67
C ILE A 28 0.77 -3.96 21.27
N LEU A 29 -0.48 -4.40 21.11
CA LEU A 29 -1.12 -4.44 19.79
C LEU A 29 -1.76 -3.09 19.48
N SER A 30 -1.52 -2.56 18.28
CA SER A 30 -2.40 -1.53 17.74
C SER A 30 -3.78 -2.10 17.42
N ASN A 31 -4.69 -1.29 16.90
CA ASN A 31 -5.97 -1.80 16.41
C ASN A 31 -6.45 -1.02 15.20
N SER A 32 -5.58 -0.93 14.19
CA SER A 32 -5.88 -0.25 12.93
C SER A 32 -6.64 -1.18 12.00
N ASN A 33 -7.77 -0.74 11.46
CA ASN A 33 -8.55 -1.47 10.45
C ASN A 33 -7.84 -1.62 9.09
N LYS A 34 -6.61 -1.12 8.97
CA LYS A 34 -5.76 -1.21 7.76
C LYS A 34 -4.60 -2.16 7.93
N THR A 35 -3.83 -1.98 9.00
CA THR A 35 -2.60 -2.72 9.29
C THR A 35 -2.35 -2.68 10.77
N ASN A 36 -2.38 -3.85 11.39
CA ASN A 36 -2.17 -4.03 12.80
C ASN A 36 -0.66 -4.18 13.09
N TYR A 37 -0.20 -3.69 14.24
CA TYR A 37 1.22 -3.67 14.61
C TYR A 37 1.41 -4.11 16.07
N ILE A 38 2.48 -4.84 16.33
CA ILE A 38 3.01 -5.08 17.68
C ILE A 38 4.03 -3.97 17.97
N VAL A 39 3.71 -3.06 18.89
CA VAL A 39 4.60 -2.02 19.39
C VAL A 39 5.36 -2.56 20.61
N ALA A 40 6.66 -2.80 20.46
CA ALA A 40 7.52 -3.31 21.51
C ALA A 40 8.33 -2.20 22.17
N SER A 41 8.47 -2.21 23.50
CA SER A 41 9.30 -1.25 24.26
C SER A 41 10.26 -1.98 25.19
N ILE A 42 11.48 -1.48 25.34
CA ILE A 42 12.54 -2.14 26.13
C ILE A 42 12.27 -1.95 27.62
N ILE A 43 12.40 -3.03 28.40
CA ILE A 43 12.45 -2.97 29.88
C ILE A 43 13.91 -2.89 30.31
N GLY A 44 14.24 -1.86 31.10
CA GLY A 44 15.55 -1.68 31.72
C GLY A 44 15.70 -2.41 33.07
N SER A 45 16.93 -2.49 33.59
CA SER A 45 17.27 -3.13 34.87
C SER A 45 16.56 -2.57 36.10
N ASP A 46 15.98 -1.37 35.99
CA ASP A 46 15.20 -0.68 37.02
C ASP A 46 13.68 -0.80 36.83
N GLY A 47 13.24 -1.57 35.83
CA GLY A 47 11.85 -1.81 35.46
C GLY A 47 11.21 -0.70 34.65
N LYS A 48 11.91 0.39 34.34
CA LYS A 48 11.42 1.45 33.46
C LYS A 48 11.48 1.04 32.00
N LEU A 49 10.65 1.69 31.19
CA LEU A 49 10.56 1.51 29.76
C LEU A 49 11.39 2.55 28.99
N SER A 50 11.90 2.11 27.84
CA SER A 50 12.53 2.95 26.83
C SER A 50 12.09 2.50 25.43
N ALA A 51 12.33 3.35 24.44
CA ALA A 51 11.92 3.10 23.06
C ALA A 51 12.44 1.75 22.54
N GLY A 52 11.55 1.01 21.87
CA GLY A 52 11.85 -0.24 21.18
C GLY A 52 11.54 -0.12 19.69
N LYS A 53 10.77 -1.07 19.17
CA LYS A 53 10.39 -1.15 17.74
C LYS A 53 8.94 -1.56 17.59
N ALA A 54 8.29 -1.14 16.50
CA ALA A 54 7.04 -1.77 16.08
C ALA A 54 7.28 -2.76 14.95
N THR A 55 6.46 -3.81 14.89
CA THR A 55 6.51 -4.86 13.87
C THR A 55 5.11 -5.14 13.36
N TRP A 56 4.93 -5.28 12.05
CA TRP A 56 3.62 -5.59 11.46
C TRP A 56 3.08 -6.91 12.01
N ALA A 57 1.84 -6.90 12.50
CA ALA A 57 1.22 -8.03 13.19
C ALA A 57 0.61 -9.06 12.22
N GLY A 58 0.70 -8.87 10.90
CA GLY A 58 0.21 -9.85 9.92
C GLY A 58 -1.26 -9.69 9.51
N GLY A 59 -1.93 -8.61 9.88
CA GLY A 59 -3.35 -8.47 9.54
C GLY A 59 -3.92 -7.11 9.89
N ARG A 60 -5.24 -7.05 10.03
CA ARG A 60 -6.03 -5.85 10.34
C ARG A 60 -6.66 -5.97 11.72
N GLY A 61 -6.69 -4.87 12.45
CA GLY A 61 -7.52 -4.69 13.63
C GLY A 61 -9.00 -4.49 13.27
N SER A 62 -9.87 -4.50 14.27
CA SER A 62 -11.30 -4.20 14.15
C SER A 62 -11.87 -3.81 15.51
N ALA A 63 -13.06 -3.20 15.54
CA ALA A 63 -13.67 -2.72 16.77
C ALA A 63 -15.10 -3.24 16.93
N SER A 64 -15.49 -3.54 18.17
CA SER A 64 -16.86 -3.87 18.55
C SER A 64 -17.84 -2.75 18.21
N VAL A 65 -19.13 -3.06 18.22
CA VAL A 65 -20.22 -2.09 18.02
C VAL A 65 -21.02 -1.92 19.33
N PRO A 66 -21.21 -0.68 19.84
CA PRO A 66 -20.57 0.55 19.39
C PRO A 66 -19.05 0.54 19.67
N VAL A 67 -18.31 1.37 18.94
CA VAL A 67 -16.86 1.53 19.14
C VAL A 67 -16.64 2.25 20.48
N GLY A 68 -15.91 1.59 21.38
CA GLY A 68 -15.52 2.12 22.69
C GLY A 68 -14.01 2.36 22.80
N PHE A 69 -13.55 2.77 24.00
CA PHE A 69 -12.12 2.89 24.32
C PHE A 69 -11.40 1.54 24.36
N ASP A 70 -12.15 0.47 24.64
CA ASP A 70 -11.75 -0.91 24.44
C ASP A 70 -12.46 -1.42 23.18
N ALA A 71 -11.70 -1.58 22.10
CA ALA A 71 -12.27 -1.99 20.82
C ALA A 71 -12.47 -3.50 20.71
N LEU A 72 -11.75 -4.30 21.50
CA LEU A 72 -11.86 -5.75 21.44
C LEU A 72 -12.76 -6.30 22.55
N LEU A 73 -13.18 -5.47 23.51
CA LEU A 73 -14.00 -5.89 24.66
C LEU A 73 -13.36 -7.03 25.46
N SER A 74 -12.02 -7.11 25.49
CA SER A 74 -11.28 -8.31 25.88
C SER A 74 -9.98 -8.05 26.65
N GLN A 75 -9.42 -9.13 27.17
CA GLN A 75 -8.04 -9.26 27.65
C GLN A 75 -7.46 -10.48 26.96
N GLY A 76 -6.21 -10.43 26.48
CA GLY A 76 -5.65 -11.58 25.74
C GLY A 76 -5.07 -11.34 24.36
N ALA A 77 -5.15 -10.14 23.79
CA ALA A 77 -4.99 -10.00 22.32
C ALA A 77 -3.56 -10.27 21.82
N VAL A 78 -2.57 -10.16 22.70
CA VAL A 78 -1.17 -10.52 22.44
C VAL A 78 -0.74 -11.55 23.48
N LEU A 79 0.21 -12.40 23.17
CA LEU A 79 0.78 -13.33 24.14
C LEU A 79 2.28 -13.43 23.92
N ALA A 80 3.09 -13.05 24.90
CA ALA A 80 4.53 -13.25 24.87
C ALA A 80 4.91 -14.41 25.81
N ARG A 81 5.51 -15.48 25.27
CA ARG A 81 5.92 -16.67 26.03
C ARG A 81 7.17 -17.31 25.44
N GLY A 82 8.13 -17.63 26.30
CA GLY A 82 9.40 -18.24 25.87
C GLY A 82 10.11 -17.32 24.89
N SER A 83 10.51 -17.82 23.72
CA SER A 83 11.11 -17.04 22.62
C SER A 83 10.09 -16.38 21.70
N ASN A 84 8.78 -16.55 21.92
CA ASN A 84 7.75 -16.24 20.93
C ASN A 84 6.78 -15.15 21.39
N VAL A 85 6.20 -14.44 20.42
CA VAL A 85 5.09 -13.51 20.58
C VAL A 85 3.97 -13.91 19.63
N PHE A 86 2.73 -13.90 20.10
CA PHE A 86 1.53 -14.21 19.32
C PHE A 86 0.59 -13.01 19.33
N ALA A 87 -0.13 -12.74 18.24
CA ALA A 87 -1.06 -11.61 18.15
C ALA A 87 -2.29 -11.95 17.32
N VAL A 88 -3.47 -11.50 17.77
CA VAL A 88 -4.72 -11.60 17.00
C VAL A 88 -4.85 -10.45 16.00
N ASN A 89 -5.57 -10.68 14.91
CA ASN A 89 -5.94 -9.66 13.94
C ASN A 89 -7.46 -9.70 13.72
N ALA A 90 -8.20 -8.98 14.56
CA ALA A 90 -9.66 -9.04 14.64
C ALA A 90 -10.37 -8.73 13.31
N GLY A 91 -9.81 -7.83 12.49
CA GLY A 91 -10.38 -7.45 11.18
C GLY A 91 -9.99 -8.38 10.03
N SER A 92 -8.97 -9.22 10.23
CA SER A 92 -8.54 -10.24 9.25
C SER A 92 -8.98 -11.65 9.63
N ASN A 93 -9.55 -11.86 10.82
CA ASN A 93 -9.86 -13.17 11.36
C ASN A 93 -8.63 -14.11 11.46
N THR A 94 -7.43 -13.55 11.66
CA THR A 94 -6.17 -14.31 11.74
C THR A 94 -5.47 -14.19 13.09
N VAL A 95 -4.55 -15.11 13.34
CA VAL A 95 -3.58 -15.08 14.44
C VAL A 95 -2.16 -15.26 13.87
N SER A 96 -1.19 -14.54 14.41
CA SER A 96 0.19 -14.53 13.95
C SER A 96 1.15 -14.97 15.05
N MET A 97 2.30 -15.54 14.68
CA MET A 97 3.39 -15.93 15.55
C MET A 97 4.69 -15.25 15.13
N PHE A 98 5.50 -14.86 16.11
CA PHE A 98 6.79 -14.21 15.94
C PHE A 98 7.83 -14.83 16.87
N THR A 99 9.07 -14.86 16.44
CA THR A 99 10.24 -15.10 17.30
C THR A 99 10.88 -13.77 17.70
N LYS A 100 11.35 -13.70 18.94
CA LYS A 100 12.11 -12.58 19.48
C LYS A 100 13.60 -12.75 19.23
N ASP A 101 14.28 -11.68 18.87
CA ASP A 101 15.75 -11.67 18.90
C ASP A 101 16.25 -11.81 20.36
N ALA A 102 17.25 -12.68 20.56
CA ALA A 102 17.76 -13.00 21.89
C ALA A 102 18.55 -11.83 22.54
N SER A 103 19.11 -10.93 21.73
CA SER A 103 19.87 -9.77 22.20
C SER A 103 19.03 -8.51 22.34
N ASP A 104 17.94 -8.44 21.58
CA ASP A 104 16.99 -7.32 21.58
C ASP A 104 15.56 -7.84 21.43
N PRO A 105 14.85 -8.08 22.56
CA PRO A 105 13.51 -8.66 22.53
C PRO A 105 12.47 -7.76 21.85
N THR A 106 12.80 -6.52 21.47
CA THR A 106 11.91 -5.66 20.69
C THR A 106 11.96 -5.92 19.18
N LYS A 107 13.00 -6.63 18.69
CA LYS A 107 13.07 -7.10 17.31
C LYS A 107 12.30 -8.41 17.17
N LEU A 108 11.18 -8.35 16.47
CA LEU A 108 10.34 -9.50 16.18
C LEU A 108 10.50 -9.93 14.72
N THR A 109 10.50 -11.24 14.48
CA THR A 109 10.46 -11.83 13.13
C THR A 109 9.26 -12.76 13.06
N MET A 110 8.38 -12.54 12.08
CA MET A 110 7.21 -13.42 11.89
C MET A 110 7.67 -14.82 11.50
N VAL A 111 7.07 -15.85 12.09
CA VAL A 111 7.34 -17.26 11.78
C VAL A 111 6.18 -17.81 10.95
N GLY A 112 6.49 -18.35 9.77
CA GLY A 112 5.47 -18.70 8.78
C GLY A 112 4.71 -17.46 8.31
N GLY A 113 3.39 -17.49 8.47
CA GLY A 113 2.50 -16.37 8.20
C GLY A 113 1.26 -16.36 9.10
N PRO A 114 0.40 -15.33 8.99
CA PRO A 114 -0.84 -15.23 9.75
C PRO A 114 -1.82 -16.31 9.31
N VAL A 115 -2.28 -17.13 10.25
CA VAL A 115 -3.21 -18.24 9.96
C VAL A 115 -4.63 -17.90 10.38
N SER A 116 -5.62 -18.53 9.75
CA SER A 116 -7.01 -18.40 10.17
C SER A 116 -7.15 -18.76 11.66
N SER A 117 -7.84 -17.91 12.40
CA SER A 117 -8.24 -18.17 13.79
C SER A 117 -9.34 -19.23 13.91
N GLN A 118 -9.85 -19.75 12.78
CA GLN A 118 -11.01 -20.64 12.65
C GLN A 118 -12.32 -20.06 13.16
N GLY A 119 -12.42 -18.75 13.37
CA GLY A 119 -13.66 -18.06 13.71
C GLY A 119 -13.62 -16.61 13.24
N GLU A 120 -14.50 -15.78 13.79
CA GLU A 120 -14.56 -14.35 13.47
C GLU A 120 -14.16 -13.50 14.67
N PHE A 121 -13.53 -12.35 14.40
CA PHE A 121 -13.14 -11.38 15.41
C PHE A 121 -12.30 -12.02 16.55
N PRO A 122 -11.12 -12.61 16.25
CA PRO A 122 -10.21 -13.13 17.27
C PRO A 122 -9.79 -12.01 18.22
N GLN A 123 -9.90 -12.26 19.53
CA GLN A 123 -9.72 -11.21 20.55
C GLN A 123 -8.88 -11.64 21.76
N SER A 124 -8.61 -12.93 21.96
CA SER A 124 -7.83 -13.42 23.10
C SER A 124 -7.04 -14.70 22.77
N ILE A 125 -5.83 -14.83 23.33
CA ILE A 125 -4.90 -15.94 23.11
C ILE A 125 -4.45 -16.51 24.47
N ALA A 126 -4.38 -17.84 24.57
CA ALA A 126 -3.80 -18.54 25.70
C ALA A 126 -2.83 -19.64 25.27
N GLN A 127 -1.78 -19.88 26.06
CA GLN A 127 -0.88 -21.03 25.88
C GLN A 127 -1.13 -22.07 26.95
N ASN A 128 -1.18 -23.33 26.55
CA ASN A 128 -1.22 -24.46 27.47
C ASN A 128 0.15 -24.62 28.16
N PRO A 129 0.23 -24.57 29.50
CA PRO A 129 1.49 -24.64 30.22
C PRO A 129 2.20 -26.00 30.14
N LEU A 130 1.50 -27.08 29.72
CA LEU A 130 2.07 -28.42 29.68
C LEU A 130 2.69 -28.79 28.33
N ASN A 131 2.04 -28.42 27.23
CA ASN A 131 2.45 -28.83 25.89
C ASN A 131 2.80 -27.66 24.95
N GLY A 132 2.52 -26.42 25.35
CA GLY A 132 2.84 -25.23 24.57
C GLY A 132 1.84 -24.87 23.49
N ASP A 133 0.74 -25.63 23.32
CA ASP A 133 -0.30 -25.33 22.35
C ASP A 133 -0.97 -23.97 22.62
N ILE A 134 -1.35 -23.29 21.54
CA ILE A 134 -1.94 -21.95 21.56
C ILE A 134 -3.42 -22.06 21.22
N CYS A 135 -4.30 -21.57 22.09
CA CYS A 135 -5.74 -21.47 21.80
C CYS A 135 -6.15 -20.02 21.62
N VAL A 136 -6.94 -19.76 20.57
CA VAL A 136 -7.47 -18.46 20.20
C VAL A 136 -8.98 -18.45 20.44
N LEU A 137 -9.46 -17.38 21.06
CA LEU A 137 -10.88 -17.08 21.27
C LEU A 137 -11.38 -16.10 20.22
N ASN A 138 -12.41 -16.53 19.52
CA ASN A 138 -13.13 -15.79 18.50
C ASN A 138 -14.45 -15.27 19.07
N GLY A 139 -14.73 -14.00 18.79
CA GLY A 139 -16.03 -13.39 19.05
C GLY A 139 -16.93 -13.48 17.83
N GLY A 140 -17.60 -12.38 17.50
CA GLY A 140 -18.36 -12.30 16.28
C GLY A 140 -19.59 -13.22 16.23
N ALA A 141 -20.21 -13.27 15.05
CA ALA A 141 -21.25 -14.22 14.69
C ALA A 141 -20.73 -15.67 14.72
N VAL A 142 -19.46 -15.89 14.39
CA VAL A 142 -18.77 -17.20 14.51
C VAL A 142 -17.86 -17.22 15.75
N ASN A 143 -18.51 -17.24 16.92
CA ASN A 143 -17.83 -17.27 18.23
C ASN A 143 -17.39 -18.68 18.61
N SER A 144 -16.08 -18.85 18.77
CA SER A 144 -15.45 -20.16 18.93
C SER A 144 -14.14 -20.09 19.70
N VAL A 145 -13.65 -21.25 20.09
CA VAL A 145 -12.24 -21.46 20.43
C VAL A 145 -11.64 -22.42 19.41
N ALA A 146 -10.41 -22.16 18.99
CA ALA A 146 -9.60 -23.09 18.20
C ALA A 146 -8.16 -23.09 18.68
N CYS A 147 -7.48 -24.24 18.60
CA CYS A 147 -6.12 -24.39 19.10
C CYS A 147 -5.12 -24.81 18.02
N PHE A 148 -3.86 -24.47 18.24
CA PHE A 148 -2.76 -24.52 17.29
C PHE A 148 -1.50 -25.01 17.99
N THR A 149 -0.71 -25.82 17.30
CA THR A 149 0.65 -26.17 17.75
C THR A 149 1.63 -25.17 17.15
N PRO A 150 2.45 -24.48 17.96
CA PRO A 150 3.54 -23.65 17.45
C PRO A 150 4.63 -24.50 16.79
N ASP A 151 4.96 -24.14 15.56
CA ASP A 151 6.05 -24.71 14.78
C ASP A 151 7.11 -23.62 14.52
N ALA A 152 8.38 -24.01 14.56
CA ALA A 152 9.50 -23.08 14.47
C ALA A 152 9.75 -22.54 13.04
N GLU A 153 9.20 -23.19 12.02
CA GLU A 153 9.34 -22.80 10.61
C GLU A 153 7.98 -22.41 10.00
N LEU A 154 6.94 -23.21 10.27
CA LEU A 154 5.61 -23.07 9.66
C LEU A 154 4.68 -22.11 10.41
N GLY A 155 5.06 -21.65 11.60
CA GLY A 155 4.22 -20.80 12.43
C GLY A 155 3.15 -21.59 13.18
N LEU A 156 1.88 -21.19 13.10
CA LEU A 156 0.80 -21.84 13.86
C LEU A 156 0.07 -22.91 13.03
N ILE A 157 0.14 -24.17 13.48
CA ILE A 157 -0.53 -25.29 12.80
C ILE A 157 -1.81 -25.65 13.55
N ALA A 158 -2.96 -25.55 12.89
CA ALA A 158 -4.25 -25.86 13.51
C ALA A 158 -4.33 -27.32 13.99
N ILE A 159 -4.77 -27.52 15.24
CA ILE A 159 -4.97 -28.84 15.84
C ILE A 159 -6.37 -29.33 15.48
N PRO A 160 -6.51 -30.45 14.76
CA PRO A 160 -7.82 -31.00 14.41
C PRO A 160 -8.69 -31.25 15.66
N SER A 161 -10.00 -31.10 15.48
CA SER A 161 -10.98 -31.33 16.55
C SER A 161 -10.82 -30.44 17.79
N THR A 162 -10.19 -29.26 17.67
CA THR A 162 -10.17 -28.25 18.76
C THR A 162 -11.17 -27.12 18.56
N TYR A 163 -11.68 -26.90 17.35
CA TYR A 163 -12.76 -25.93 17.10
C TYR A 163 -14.00 -26.24 17.96
N ARG A 164 -14.38 -25.32 18.82
CA ARG A 164 -15.59 -25.40 19.68
C ARG A 164 -16.35 -24.10 19.62
N GLU A 165 -17.60 -24.15 19.18
CA GLU A 165 -18.50 -23.01 19.25
C GLU A 165 -18.90 -22.73 20.69
N ILE A 166 -18.94 -21.44 21.04
CA ILE A 166 -19.51 -21.00 22.32
C ILE A 166 -21.04 -21.06 22.20
N GLY A 167 -21.59 -20.53 21.10
CA GLY A 167 -23.01 -20.56 20.78
C GLY A 167 -23.80 -19.38 21.37
N ILE A 168 -23.16 -18.22 21.52
CA ILE A 168 -23.85 -16.96 21.84
C ILE A 168 -24.33 -16.28 20.54
N THR A 169 -25.46 -15.57 20.61
CA THR A 169 -25.99 -14.81 19.47
C THR A 169 -25.29 -13.45 19.38
N GLN A 170 -24.53 -13.22 18.30
CA GLN A 170 -23.73 -12.02 18.09
C GLN A 170 -23.66 -11.61 16.61
N THR A 171 -23.23 -10.38 16.36
CA THR A 171 -22.84 -9.85 15.04
C THR A 171 -21.34 -9.90 14.86
N THR A 172 -20.83 -9.68 13.65
CA THR A 172 -19.40 -9.41 13.39
C THR A 172 -19.26 -8.03 12.74
N PRO A 173 -18.58 -7.06 13.38
CA PRO A 173 -17.99 -7.10 14.72
C PRO A 173 -19.02 -7.34 15.85
N PRO A 174 -18.61 -7.85 17.03
CA PRO A 174 -19.50 -8.15 18.14
C PRO A 174 -20.20 -6.90 18.68
N ALA A 175 -21.47 -7.07 19.06
CA ALA A 175 -22.29 -6.04 19.67
C ALA A 175 -22.29 -6.21 21.19
N GLY A 176 -21.64 -5.27 21.90
CA GLY A 176 -21.39 -5.38 23.33
C GLY A 176 -21.30 -4.02 24.06
N PRO A 177 -20.76 -3.97 25.28
CA PRO A 177 -20.11 -5.06 26.01
C PRO A 177 -20.99 -6.27 26.41
N PRO A 178 -22.25 -6.13 26.88
CA PRO A 178 -23.06 -7.28 27.29
C PRO A 178 -23.20 -8.37 26.22
N GLY A 179 -23.23 -9.65 26.63
CA GLY A 179 -23.42 -10.78 25.72
C GLY A 179 -22.21 -11.14 24.84
N THR A 180 -21.01 -10.61 25.12
CA THR A 180 -19.78 -10.91 24.37
C THR A 180 -18.85 -11.84 25.15
N VAL A 181 -18.00 -12.61 24.44
CA VAL A 181 -16.85 -13.28 25.05
C VAL A 181 -15.77 -12.25 25.42
N THR A 182 -14.83 -12.62 26.30
CA THR A 182 -13.79 -11.69 26.76
C THR A 182 -12.39 -12.29 26.69
N GLN A 183 -12.09 -13.31 27.49
CA GLN A 183 -10.74 -13.85 27.60
C GLN A 183 -10.76 -15.36 27.57
N VAL A 184 -9.73 -15.96 26.97
CA VAL A 184 -9.41 -17.39 27.12
C VAL A 184 -8.15 -17.55 27.98
N MET A 185 -8.14 -18.58 28.82
CA MET A 185 -6.96 -18.97 29.59
C MET A 185 -6.96 -20.47 29.92
N PHE A 186 -5.78 -21.02 30.20
CA PHE A 186 -5.66 -22.36 30.79
C PHE A 186 -5.57 -22.28 32.31
N THR A 187 -6.05 -23.31 33.00
CA THR A 187 -5.71 -23.53 34.41
C THR A 187 -4.20 -23.79 34.55
N VAL A 188 -3.63 -23.49 35.72
CA VAL A 188 -2.17 -23.61 35.93
C VAL A 188 -1.63 -25.04 35.78
N ASP A 189 -2.51 -26.05 35.83
CA ASP A 189 -2.18 -27.46 35.58
C ASP A 189 -2.39 -27.88 34.11
N GLY A 190 -2.81 -26.98 33.23
CA GLY A 190 -3.03 -27.20 31.79
C GLY A 190 -4.15 -28.18 31.44
N ARG A 191 -4.97 -28.60 32.41
CA ARG A 191 -6.01 -29.62 32.21
C ARG A 191 -7.37 -29.06 31.80
N ARG A 192 -7.56 -27.74 31.94
CA ARG A 192 -8.81 -27.08 31.59
C ARG A 192 -8.54 -25.80 30.81
N LEU A 193 -9.38 -25.56 29.81
CA LEU A 193 -9.46 -24.29 29.10
C LEU A 193 -10.70 -23.55 29.57
N VAL A 194 -10.54 -22.28 29.93
CA VAL A 194 -11.58 -21.43 30.51
C VAL A 194 -11.78 -20.19 29.66
N VAL A 195 -13.04 -19.88 29.36
CA VAL A 195 -13.44 -18.66 28.63
C VAL A 195 -14.43 -17.86 29.47
N SER A 196 -14.21 -16.56 29.63
CA SER A 196 -15.19 -15.66 30.25
C SER A 196 -16.20 -15.12 29.22
N VAL A 197 -17.47 -15.12 29.61
CA VAL A 197 -18.60 -14.65 28.78
C VAL A 197 -19.48 -13.71 29.60
N LYS A 198 -19.64 -12.48 29.10
CA LYS A 198 -20.43 -11.43 29.76
C LYS A 198 -21.93 -11.74 29.65
N GLY A 199 -22.67 -11.50 30.73
CA GLY A 199 -24.12 -11.67 30.75
C GLY A 199 -24.88 -10.66 29.88
N VAL A 200 -26.18 -10.92 29.72
CA VAL A 200 -27.14 -9.95 29.16
C VAL A 200 -28.13 -9.63 30.29
N PRO A 201 -27.87 -8.57 31.08
CA PRO A 201 -28.67 -8.27 32.26
C PRO A 201 -30.18 -8.24 31.95
N PRO A 202 -31.03 -8.85 32.80
CA PRO A 202 -30.71 -9.37 34.14
C PRO A 202 -30.09 -10.77 34.17
N ALA A 203 -29.91 -11.45 33.02
CA ALA A 203 -29.29 -12.77 32.99
C ALA A 203 -27.77 -12.66 33.24
N PRO A 204 -27.22 -13.38 34.23
CA PRO A 204 -25.80 -13.33 34.54
C PRO A 204 -24.96 -13.99 33.44
N GLY A 205 -23.70 -13.56 33.35
CA GLY A 205 -22.67 -14.20 32.55
C GLY A 205 -22.18 -15.50 33.17
N PHE A 206 -21.15 -16.07 32.56
CA PHE A 206 -20.59 -17.35 32.96
C PHE A 206 -19.12 -17.49 32.56
N VAL A 207 -18.44 -18.48 33.15
CA VAL A 207 -17.19 -19.00 32.63
C VAL A 207 -17.44 -20.37 31.98
N ALA A 208 -17.04 -20.53 30.73
CA ALA A 208 -17.12 -21.79 29.99
C ALA A 208 -15.85 -22.60 30.22
N VAL A 209 -15.98 -23.89 30.55
CA VAL A 209 -14.86 -24.76 30.90
C VAL A 209 -14.86 -26.04 30.06
N TRP A 210 -13.81 -26.24 29.27
CA TRP A 210 -13.51 -27.48 28.56
C TRP A 210 -12.42 -28.27 29.26
N ASP A 211 -12.54 -29.60 29.24
CA ASP A 211 -11.42 -30.48 29.61
C ASP A 211 -10.44 -30.58 28.43
N VAL A 212 -9.15 -30.59 28.76
CA VAL A 212 -8.06 -30.69 27.79
C VAL A 212 -7.45 -32.08 27.88
N ALA A 213 -7.53 -32.84 26.79
CA ALA A 213 -6.94 -34.16 26.70
C ALA A 213 -5.42 -34.09 26.52
N ALA A 214 -4.72 -35.19 26.78
CA ALA A 214 -3.25 -35.25 26.66
C ALA A 214 -2.72 -34.95 25.24
N ASN A 215 -3.54 -35.14 24.21
CA ASN A 215 -3.22 -34.81 22.82
C ASN A 215 -3.61 -33.38 22.41
N GLY A 216 -3.96 -32.51 23.36
CA GLY A 216 -4.38 -31.13 23.11
C GLY A 216 -5.85 -30.95 22.68
N SER A 217 -6.57 -32.04 22.39
CA SER A 217 -7.99 -31.94 22.01
C SER A 217 -8.89 -31.49 23.17
N LEU A 218 -9.94 -30.73 22.86
CA LEU A 218 -10.92 -30.25 23.83
C LEU A 218 -12.09 -31.24 23.97
N SER A 219 -12.75 -31.29 25.12
CA SER A 219 -14.04 -31.98 25.27
C SER A 219 -15.07 -31.48 24.25
N THR A 220 -16.00 -32.33 23.77
CA THR A 220 -16.99 -31.94 22.74
C THR A 220 -18.00 -30.90 23.24
N GLY A 221 -18.35 -30.95 24.53
CA GLY A 221 -19.12 -29.92 25.23
C GLY A 221 -18.30 -29.24 26.33
N TYR A 222 -18.93 -28.29 27.02
CA TYR A 222 -18.32 -27.53 28.12
C TYR A 222 -19.29 -27.31 29.27
N SER A 223 -18.75 -27.02 30.46
CA SER A 223 -19.56 -26.56 31.58
C SER A 223 -19.62 -25.03 31.59
N ALA A 224 -20.82 -24.47 31.51
CA ALA A 224 -21.09 -23.04 31.67
C ALA A 224 -21.36 -22.75 33.15
N ILE A 225 -20.33 -22.34 33.89
CA ILE A 225 -20.44 -22.00 35.31
C ILE A 225 -21.00 -20.59 35.44
N THR A 226 -22.25 -20.47 35.86
CA THR A 226 -22.92 -19.18 36.09
C THR A 226 -22.12 -18.35 37.09
N ALA A 227 -22.00 -17.03 36.85
CA ALA A 227 -21.38 -16.11 37.79
C ALA A 227 -21.98 -16.27 39.22
N PRO A 228 -21.17 -16.16 40.29
CA PRO A 228 -21.67 -16.26 41.66
C PRO A 228 -22.73 -15.18 41.93
N SER A 229 -23.57 -15.39 42.95
CA SER A 229 -24.66 -14.46 43.26
C SER A 229 -24.14 -13.02 43.45
N GLY A 230 -24.66 -12.10 42.63
CA GLY A 230 -24.21 -10.70 42.54
C GLY A 230 -23.36 -10.38 41.31
N GLY A 231 -22.67 -11.37 40.74
CA GLY A 231 -21.91 -11.26 39.50
C GLY A 231 -22.80 -11.28 38.26
N VAL A 232 -22.38 -10.56 37.22
CA VAL A 232 -23.15 -10.28 36.01
C VAL A 232 -22.28 -10.32 34.74
N LEU A 233 -21.10 -9.70 34.73
CA LEU A 233 -20.29 -9.47 33.53
C LEU A 233 -18.84 -9.98 33.70
N PRO A 234 -18.59 -11.30 33.85
CA PRO A 234 -17.21 -11.82 33.88
C PRO A 234 -16.37 -11.31 32.71
N PHE A 235 -15.28 -10.60 33.01
CA PHE A 235 -14.41 -9.97 32.03
C PHE A 235 -13.02 -10.63 32.03
N GLY A 236 -12.05 -10.02 32.71
CA GLY A 236 -10.63 -10.36 32.65
C GLY A 236 -10.27 -11.29 33.78
N MET A 237 -9.56 -12.36 33.47
CA MET A 237 -9.30 -13.47 34.36
C MET A 237 -7.81 -13.61 34.68
N SER A 238 -7.52 -13.87 35.95
CA SER A 238 -6.21 -14.22 36.47
C SER A 238 -6.31 -15.47 37.33
N THR A 239 -5.29 -16.32 37.28
CA THR A 239 -5.21 -17.52 38.13
C THR A 239 -4.49 -17.24 39.44
N LEU A 240 -4.89 -17.95 40.49
CA LEU A 240 -4.10 -18.01 41.72
C LEU A 240 -2.95 -19.02 41.52
N PRO A 241 -1.68 -18.61 41.64
CA PRO A 241 -0.58 -19.56 41.50
C PRO A 241 -0.69 -20.70 42.52
N HIS A 242 -0.26 -21.89 42.11
CA HIS A 242 -0.32 -23.12 42.89
C HIS A 242 -1.72 -23.66 43.21
N ASN A 243 -2.80 -23.07 42.64
CA ASN A 243 -4.14 -23.63 42.76
C ASN A 243 -4.91 -23.61 41.42
N PRO A 244 -5.01 -24.75 40.70
CA PRO A 244 -5.70 -24.81 39.41
C PRO A 244 -7.22 -24.70 39.50
N SER A 245 -7.79 -24.64 40.71
CA SER A 245 -9.23 -24.54 40.91
C SER A 245 -9.74 -23.12 41.10
N VAL A 246 -8.86 -22.12 41.22
CA VAL A 246 -9.26 -20.75 41.57
C VAL A 246 -8.96 -19.78 40.43
N ILE A 247 -10.01 -19.10 39.98
CA ILE A 247 -9.93 -18.00 39.01
C ILE A 247 -10.51 -16.74 39.65
N VAL A 248 -9.78 -15.64 39.54
CA VAL A 248 -10.28 -14.30 39.82
C VAL A 248 -10.68 -13.69 38.48
N ALA A 249 -11.96 -13.39 38.31
CA ALA A 249 -12.47 -12.72 37.12
C ALA A 249 -13.00 -11.35 37.52
N THR A 250 -12.56 -10.28 36.88
CA THR A 250 -13.18 -8.96 37.06
C THR A 250 -14.61 -8.96 36.55
N ASP A 251 -15.42 -8.06 37.10
CA ASP A 251 -16.80 -7.88 36.71
C ASP A 251 -17.16 -6.40 36.69
N PRO A 252 -17.29 -5.77 35.50
CA PRO A 252 -17.57 -4.35 35.37
C PRO A 252 -18.89 -3.90 36.02
N ALA A 253 -19.81 -4.81 36.35
CA ALA A 253 -21.06 -4.47 37.00
C ALA A 253 -20.95 -4.35 38.53
N ILE A 254 -19.92 -4.94 39.16
CA ILE A 254 -19.82 -5.01 40.63
C ILE A 254 -18.39 -4.82 41.18
N GLY A 255 -17.37 -5.33 40.50
CA GLY A 255 -15.99 -5.36 40.96
C GLY A 255 -15.26 -6.59 40.41
N PHE A 256 -15.38 -7.72 41.09
CA PHE A 256 -14.81 -9.00 40.63
C PHE A 256 -15.46 -10.20 41.31
N ASP A 257 -15.31 -11.35 40.67
CA ASP A 257 -15.71 -12.67 41.10
C ASP A 257 -14.50 -13.54 41.43
N VAL A 258 -14.66 -14.42 42.41
CA VAL A 258 -13.75 -15.54 42.67
C VAL A 258 -14.50 -16.83 42.39
N PHE A 259 -14.01 -17.61 41.43
CA PHE A 259 -14.58 -18.89 41.02
C PHE A 259 -13.79 -20.05 41.61
N ASP A 260 -14.49 -20.95 42.31
CA ASP A 260 -14.02 -22.32 42.63
C ASP A 260 -14.49 -23.28 41.53
N LEU A 261 -13.62 -23.56 40.56
CA LEU A 261 -13.94 -24.42 39.42
C LEU A 261 -14.26 -25.85 39.86
N SER A 262 -13.46 -26.41 40.77
CA SER A 262 -13.58 -27.83 41.13
C SER A 262 -14.87 -28.10 41.90
N GLY A 263 -15.26 -27.23 42.83
CA GLY A 263 -16.57 -27.33 43.47
C GLY A 263 -17.73 -27.06 42.52
N SER A 264 -17.57 -26.11 41.58
CA SER A 264 -18.65 -25.76 40.64
C SER A 264 -18.91 -26.85 39.60
N LEU A 265 -17.87 -27.51 39.10
CA LEU A 265 -18.02 -28.60 38.12
C LEU A 265 -18.74 -29.82 38.70
N ALA A 266 -18.68 -30.02 40.01
CA ALA A 266 -19.40 -31.06 40.74
C ALA A 266 -20.90 -30.73 40.99
N MET A 267 -21.34 -29.49 40.73
CA MET A 267 -22.73 -29.08 40.89
C MET A 267 -23.64 -29.72 39.82
N PRO A 268 -24.93 -29.93 40.09
CA PRO A 268 -25.89 -30.45 39.10
C PRO A 268 -26.10 -29.47 37.92
N ASN A 269 -26.67 -29.97 36.82
CA ASN A 269 -26.99 -29.20 35.61
C ASN A 269 -28.23 -28.30 35.83
N ASN A 270 -28.11 -27.30 36.70
CA ASN A 270 -29.19 -26.38 37.10
C ASN A 270 -28.75 -24.91 37.12
N GLY A 271 -27.70 -24.57 36.36
CA GLY A 271 -27.25 -23.20 36.15
C GLY A 271 -28.29 -22.35 35.42
N SER A 272 -28.20 -21.02 35.59
CA SER A 272 -29.15 -20.07 35.02
C SER A 272 -28.43 -19.04 34.15
N THR A 273 -27.93 -19.48 32.99
CA THR A 273 -27.32 -18.59 31.99
C THR A 273 -28.25 -18.41 30.79
N ALA A 274 -28.01 -17.38 29.97
CA ALA A 274 -28.77 -17.14 28.74
C ALA A 274 -28.31 -18.00 27.54
N ILE A 275 -27.37 -18.94 27.73
CA ILE A 275 -26.83 -19.75 26.63
C ILE A 275 -27.84 -20.80 26.15
N LEU A 276 -28.04 -20.88 24.83
CA LEU A 276 -28.95 -21.84 24.20
C LEU A 276 -28.22 -23.03 23.55
N SER A 277 -26.89 -23.08 23.61
CA SER A 277 -26.08 -24.12 23.00
C SER A 277 -26.31 -25.49 23.65
N SER A 278 -26.58 -26.51 22.82
CA SER A 278 -26.70 -27.90 23.27
C SER A 278 -25.37 -28.50 23.73
N ALA A 279 -24.24 -27.87 23.39
CA ALA A 279 -22.91 -28.25 23.88
C ALA A 279 -22.64 -27.77 25.32
N ALA A 280 -23.48 -26.87 25.86
CA ALA A 280 -23.32 -26.28 27.18
C ALA A 280 -24.05 -27.08 28.26
N ARG A 281 -23.32 -27.48 29.31
CA ARG A 281 -23.87 -27.94 30.59
C ARG A 281 -23.93 -26.77 31.56
N ASN A 282 -25.12 -26.26 31.84
CA ASN A 282 -25.33 -25.11 32.72
C ASN A 282 -25.19 -25.52 34.20
N VAL A 283 -24.17 -25.00 34.89
CA VAL A 283 -23.94 -25.29 36.31
C VAL A 283 -23.88 -24.00 37.13
N MET A 284 -24.32 -24.08 38.39
CA MET A 284 -24.17 -22.97 39.33
C MET A 284 -22.74 -22.89 39.86
N ALA A 285 -22.26 -21.69 40.17
CA ALA A 285 -21.06 -21.53 40.97
C ALA A 285 -21.21 -22.21 42.35
N SER A 286 -20.13 -22.82 42.85
CA SER A 286 -20.11 -23.42 44.18
C SER A 286 -20.38 -22.37 45.27
N GLY A 287 -20.85 -22.78 46.45
CA GLY A 287 -21.03 -21.88 47.59
C GLY A 287 -19.73 -21.28 48.15
N VAL A 288 -18.57 -21.74 47.65
CA VAL A 288 -17.26 -21.18 47.99
C VAL A 288 -16.98 -19.94 47.13
N SER A 289 -17.38 -19.98 45.85
CA SER A 289 -17.30 -18.85 44.92
C SER A 289 -18.02 -17.61 45.46
N SER A 290 -17.57 -16.42 45.07
CA SER A 290 -18.13 -15.16 45.58
C SER A 290 -17.96 -14.00 44.62
N ALA A 291 -18.96 -13.14 44.51
CA ALA A 291 -18.87 -11.81 43.90
C ALA A 291 -18.52 -10.77 44.97
N THR A 292 -17.63 -9.81 44.66
CA THR A 292 -17.13 -8.81 45.60
C THR A 292 -17.24 -7.41 45.01
N VAL A 293 -17.84 -6.50 45.79
CA VAL A 293 -17.95 -5.08 45.45
C VAL A 293 -16.61 -4.39 45.66
N VAL A 294 -16.15 -3.62 44.67
CA VAL A 294 -15.05 -2.68 44.85
C VAL A 294 -15.65 -1.29 45.17
N PRO A 295 -15.40 -0.72 46.36
CA PRO A 295 -15.91 0.61 46.68
C PRO A 295 -15.33 1.67 45.73
N ASN A 296 -16.16 2.66 45.39
CA ASN A 296 -15.79 3.78 44.52
C ASN A 296 -15.27 3.36 43.13
N SER A 297 -15.67 2.18 42.64
CA SER A 297 -15.38 1.76 41.27
C SER A 297 -16.49 2.17 40.29
N ARG A 298 -16.17 2.17 39.00
CA ARG A 298 -17.14 2.40 37.92
C ARG A 298 -17.26 1.20 36.98
N VAL A 299 -16.14 0.70 36.45
CA VAL A 299 -16.12 -0.42 35.48
C VAL A 299 -14.80 -1.19 35.62
N VAL A 300 -14.70 -2.09 36.59
CA VAL A 300 -13.49 -2.90 36.80
C VAL A 300 -13.39 -3.98 35.72
N CYS A 301 -12.40 -3.88 34.83
CA CYS A 301 -12.34 -4.69 33.60
C CYS A 301 -11.12 -5.60 33.53
N TRP A 302 -9.89 -5.16 33.79
CA TRP A 302 -8.69 -6.02 33.62
C TRP A 302 -8.11 -6.49 34.94
N SER A 303 -7.41 -7.63 34.92
CA SER A 303 -6.68 -8.14 36.09
C SER A 303 -5.27 -8.62 35.74
N ALA A 304 -4.34 -8.40 36.67
CA ALA A 304 -3.01 -8.98 36.64
C ALA A 304 -2.64 -9.50 38.04
N PHE A 305 -1.70 -10.45 38.11
CA PHE A 305 -1.24 -11.04 39.38
C PHE A 305 0.26 -10.78 39.58
N SER A 306 0.63 -10.35 40.80
CA SER A 306 2.04 -10.19 41.19
C SER A 306 2.52 -11.37 42.02
N PRO A 307 3.47 -12.19 41.52
CA PRO A 307 4.10 -13.24 42.33
C PRO A 307 4.86 -12.69 43.54
N ARG A 308 5.34 -11.45 43.50
CA ARG A 308 6.07 -10.84 44.62
C ARG A 308 5.18 -10.44 45.77
N THR A 309 4.02 -9.84 45.50
CA THR A 309 3.09 -9.43 46.56
C THR A 309 2.09 -10.53 46.90
N GLY A 310 1.88 -11.50 46.01
CA GLY A 310 0.86 -12.54 46.16
C GLY A 310 -0.56 -12.03 45.90
N ASN A 311 -0.70 -10.84 45.31
CA ASN A 311 -1.98 -10.13 45.17
C ASN A 311 -2.33 -9.89 43.68
N PHE A 312 -3.62 -9.68 43.45
CA PHE A 312 -4.19 -9.28 42.18
C PHE A 312 -4.30 -7.76 42.11
N TYR A 313 -4.08 -7.21 40.92
CA TYR A 313 -4.22 -5.79 40.60
C TYR A 313 -5.32 -5.66 39.54
N LEU A 314 -6.42 -5.01 39.93
CA LEU A 314 -7.62 -4.85 39.11
C LEU A 314 -7.67 -3.43 38.53
N ILE A 315 -7.94 -3.31 37.24
CA ILE A 315 -7.90 -2.04 36.51
C ILE A 315 -9.32 -1.50 36.29
N ASP A 316 -9.57 -0.29 36.78
CA ASP A 316 -10.82 0.44 36.58
C ASP A 316 -10.59 1.61 35.60
N PRO A 317 -10.86 1.43 34.29
CA PRO A 317 -10.82 2.50 33.29
C PRO A 317 -11.71 3.69 33.61
N GLY A 318 -12.85 3.46 34.28
CA GLY A 318 -13.86 4.48 34.53
C GLY A 318 -13.50 5.42 35.68
N MET A 319 -12.59 4.98 36.55
CA MET A 319 -12.05 5.75 37.67
C MET A 319 -10.56 6.09 37.54
N ASN A 320 -9.87 5.56 36.52
CA ASN A 320 -8.42 5.68 36.34
C ASN A 320 -7.64 5.11 37.56
N MET A 321 -8.10 3.97 38.07
CA MET A 321 -7.61 3.39 39.33
C MET A 321 -7.11 1.96 39.16
N VAL A 322 -6.11 1.61 39.97
CA VAL A 322 -5.63 0.24 40.18
C VAL A 322 -6.00 -0.20 41.60
N THR A 323 -6.71 -1.32 41.73
CA THR A 323 -7.12 -1.88 43.03
C THR A 323 -6.34 -3.15 43.32
N GLU A 324 -5.59 -3.18 44.43
CA GLU A 324 -4.89 -4.36 44.92
C GLU A 324 -5.79 -5.20 45.83
N VAL A 325 -5.90 -6.49 45.52
CA VAL A 325 -6.76 -7.45 46.22
C VAL A 325 -5.97 -8.72 46.54
N MET A 326 -6.09 -9.19 47.78
CA MET A 326 -5.59 -10.49 48.20
C MET A 326 -6.71 -11.52 48.14
N VAL A 327 -6.43 -12.74 47.67
CA VAL A 327 -7.35 -13.88 47.77
C VAL A 327 -6.72 -14.95 48.64
N ASN A 328 -7.39 -15.32 49.74
CA ASN A 328 -6.87 -16.35 50.63
C ASN A 328 -6.86 -17.72 49.95
N SER A 329 -5.68 -18.35 49.85
CA SER A 329 -5.49 -19.61 49.11
C SER A 329 -6.22 -20.84 49.65
N GLN A 330 -6.76 -20.78 50.88
CA GLN A 330 -7.44 -21.89 51.54
C GLN A 330 -8.96 -21.72 51.54
N THR A 331 -9.44 -20.50 51.72
CA THR A 331 -10.87 -20.17 51.85
C THR A 331 -11.46 -19.53 50.60
N PHE A 332 -10.60 -19.09 49.68
CA PHE A 332 -10.90 -18.33 48.46
C PHE A 332 -11.61 -17.00 48.73
N LYS A 333 -11.62 -16.53 49.98
CA LYS A 333 -12.22 -15.25 50.34
C LYS A 333 -11.28 -14.11 49.98
N PRO A 334 -11.78 -13.09 49.25
CA PRO A 334 -10.97 -11.95 48.90
C PRO A 334 -10.93 -10.89 50.01
N THR A 335 -9.90 -10.05 49.98
CA THR A 335 -9.75 -8.87 50.83
C THR A 335 -9.13 -7.75 50.01
N MET A 336 -9.80 -6.59 49.97
CA MET A 336 -9.23 -5.40 49.33
C MET A 336 -8.07 -4.88 50.18
N VAL A 337 -6.92 -4.66 49.56
CA VAL A 337 -5.70 -4.17 50.23
C VAL A 337 -5.64 -2.64 50.13
N LYS A 338 -5.63 -2.10 48.91
CA LYS A 338 -5.49 -0.66 48.66
C LYS A 338 -5.87 -0.30 47.23
N GLN A 339 -6.24 0.96 47.02
CA GLN A 339 -6.43 1.54 45.69
C GLN A 339 -5.37 2.62 45.40
N TYR A 340 -4.96 2.69 44.14
CA TYR A 340 -3.92 3.60 43.65
C TYR A 340 -4.43 4.33 42.42
N GLU A 341 -4.14 5.63 42.33
CA GLU A 341 -4.34 6.40 41.11
C GLU A 341 -3.39 5.88 40.03
N ALA A 342 -3.93 5.59 38.85
CA ALA A 342 -3.16 4.96 37.77
C ALA A 342 -2.27 5.97 37.02
N GLY A 343 -2.60 7.26 37.05
CA GLY A 343 -1.88 8.33 36.35
C GLY A 343 -2.50 9.71 36.59
N PRO A 344 -2.16 10.73 35.79
CA PRO A 344 -2.72 12.08 35.92
C PRO A 344 -4.25 12.11 35.83
N ALA A 345 -4.87 13.08 36.52
CA ALA A 345 -6.33 13.22 36.58
C ALA A 345 -6.97 13.41 35.18
N GLY A 346 -8.11 12.75 34.94
CA GLY A 346 -8.92 12.93 33.73
C GLY A 346 -8.63 12.01 32.55
N GLY A 347 -7.77 11.00 32.70
CA GLY A 347 -7.60 9.96 31.67
C GLY A 347 -8.17 8.60 32.05
N SER A 348 -7.94 7.60 31.21
CA SER A 348 -8.42 6.23 31.38
C SER A 348 -7.27 5.25 31.18
N VAL A 349 -7.27 4.17 31.97
CA VAL A 349 -6.31 3.09 31.86
C VAL A 349 -7.03 1.78 31.57
N LEU A 350 -6.43 0.95 30.76
CA LEU A 350 -6.92 -0.37 30.46
C LEU A 350 -5.76 -1.32 30.28
N ASP A 351 -6.05 -2.59 30.49
CA ASP A 351 -5.11 -3.70 30.35
C ASP A 351 -3.81 -3.57 31.15
N ALA A 352 -3.34 -4.69 31.67
CA ALA A 352 -2.14 -4.69 32.49
C ALA A 352 -1.48 -6.04 32.54
N ASP A 353 -0.17 -6.01 32.71
CA ASP A 353 0.63 -7.20 32.95
C ASP A 353 1.76 -6.89 33.93
N VAL A 354 2.30 -7.94 34.56
CA VAL A 354 3.31 -7.84 35.61
C VAL A 354 4.59 -8.54 35.19
N ALA A 355 5.74 -7.90 35.42
CA ALA A 355 7.04 -8.46 35.13
C ALA A 355 7.97 -8.37 36.35
N THR A 356 8.70 -9.45 36.65
CA THR A 356 9.68 -9.50 37.74
C THR A 356 11.09 -9.14 37.24
N VAL A 357 11.54 -7.92 37.51
CA VAL A 357 12.88 -7.43 37.19
C VAL A 357 13.75 -7.49 38.43
N ASN A 358 14.88 -8.21 38.40
CA ASN A 358 15.86 -8.25 39.50
C ASN A 358 15.22 -8.51 40.88
N GLY A 359 14.21 -9.38 40.94
CA GLY A 359 13.50 -9.75 42.17
C GLY A 359 12.43 -8.75 42.65
N VAL A 360 12.12 -7.73 41.85
CA VAL A 360 11.04 -6.76 42.10
C VAL A 360 10.00 -6.89 41.00
N ASP A 361 8.72 -6.93 41.36
CA ASP A 361 7.64 -6.91 40.37
C ASP A 361 7.34 -5.47 39.94
N TYR A 362 7.03 -5.31 38.67
CA TYR A 362 6.58 -4.08 38.06
C TYR A 362 5.26 -4.33 37.34
N LEU A 363 4.27 -3.50 37.62
CA LEU A 363 2.98 -3.51 36.94
C LEU A 363 3.02 -2.45 35.85
N TYR A 364 2.72 -2.87 34.62
CA TYR A 364 2.62 -2.02 33.45
C TYR A 364 1.15 -1.90 33.08
N VAL A 365 0.62 -0.69 33.06
CA VAL A 365 -0.79 -0.42 32.79
C VAL A 365 -0.90 0.48 31.57
N LEU A 366 -1.66 0.06 30.57
CA LEU A 366 -1.80 0.80 29.33
C LEU A 366 -2.77 1.98 29.50
N ALA A 367 -2.41 3.13 28.93
CA ALA A 367 -3.21 4.35 28.91
C ALA A 367 -3.38 4.82 27.45
N PRO A 368 -4.30 4.21 26.69
CA PRO A 368 -4.32 4.32 25.23
C PRO A 368 -4.66 5.74 24.76
N ASN A 369 -5.58 6.43 25.45
CA ASN A 369 -5.95 7.83 25.12
C ASN A 369 -4.79 8.82 25.31
N ARG A 370 -3.74 8.42 26.02
CA ARG A 370 -2.51 9.21 26.24
C ARG A 370 -1.32 8.65 25.48
N THR A 371 -1.52 7.59 24.70
CA THR A 371 -0.47 6.81 24.05
C THR A 371 0.70 6.47 24.99
N SER A 372 0.38 6.12 26.24
CA SER A 372 1.37 5.87 27.27
C SER A 372 1.18 4.54 28.02
N ILE A 373 2.24 4.08 28.68
CA ILE A 373 2.23 3.01 29.69
C ILE A 373 2.58 3.62 31.04
N GLU A 374 1.74 3.37 32.04
CA GLU A 374 1.99 3.72 33.44
C GLU A 374 2.72 2.56 34.12
N VAL A 375 3.87 2.85 34.73
CA VAL A 375 4.74 1.84 35.35
C VAL A 375 4.70 1.99 36.86
N PHE A 376 4.36 0.91 37.56
CA PHE A 376 4.32 0.84 39.02
C PHE A 376 5.36 -0.17 39.53
N SER A 377 6.15 0.22 40.53
CA SER A 377 6.99 -0.72 41.28
C SER A 377 6.16 -1.36 42.41
N LEU A 378 6.20 -2.69 42.50
CA LEU A 378 5.45 -3.50 43.47
C LEU A 378 6.40 -4.16 44.49
N ARG A 379 6.99 -3.35 45.37
CA ARG A 379 8.02 -3.84 46.32
C ARG A 379 7.44 -4.65 47.49
N ALA A 380 6.23 -4.32 47.93
CA ALA A 380 5.54 -4.96 49.04
C ALA A 380 4.02 -4.75 48.94
N VAL A 381 3.27 -5.60 49.64
CA VAL A 381 1.80 -5.51 49.78
C VAL A 381 1.40 -4.09 50.24
N GLY A 382 0.46 -3.45 49.56
CA GLY A 382 -0.05 -2.12 49.93
C GLY A 382 0.90 -0.94 49.62
N GLN A 383 2.01 -1.19 48.91
CA GLN A 383 3.05 -0.22 48.62
C GLN A 383 3.35 -0.06 47.11
N ALA A 384 2.36 -0.24 46.23
CA ALA A 384 2.55 0.05 44.82
C ALA A 384 2.90 1.55 44.63
N GLN A 385 3.92 1.84 43.84
CA GLN A 385 4.41 3.19 43.59
C GLN A 385 4.54 3.44 42.09
N HIS A 386 3.87 4.47 41.58
CA HIS A 386 4.07 4.95 40.20
C HIS A 386 5.49 5.51 40.04
N ILE A 387 6.21 5.07 39.02
CA ILE A 387 7.62 5.43 38.77
C ILE A 387 7.89 5.98 37.38
N GLN A 388 6.96 5.83 36.43
CA GLN A 388 7.10 6.33 35.06
C GLN A 388 5.75 6.39 34.36
N THR A 389 5.56 7.43 33.56
CA THR A 389 4.61 7.46 32.43
C THR A 389 5.47 7.43 31.17
N PHE A 390 5.39 6.35 30.39
CA PHE A 390 6.20 6.17 29.18
C PHE A 390 5.35 6.33 27.93
N ASP A 391 5.73 7.26 27.06
CA ASP A 391 5.11 7.45 25.75
C ASP A 391 5.66 6.42 24.76
N PHE A 392 4.83 5.44 24.41
CA PHE A 392 5.26 4.34 23.55
C PHE A 392 5.28 4.71 22.06
N THR A 393 4.83 5.93 21.69
CA THR A 393 4.99 6.40 20.29
C THR A 393 6.46 6.54 19.93
N GLN A 394 7.35 6.70 20.91
CA GLN A 394 8.81 6.71 20.70
C GLN A 394 9.35 5.36 20.19
N SER A 395 8.62 4.26 20.41
CA SER A 395 8.95 2.93 19.87
C SER A 395 8.45 2.72 18.43
N ILE A 396 7.75 3.71 17.88
CA ILE A 396 7.27 3.75 16.51
C ILE A 396 8.29 4.63 15.75
N SER A 397 9.36 4.02 15.25
CA SER A 397 10.33 4.72 14.40
C SER A 397 9.69 5.12 13.06
N ASP A 398 10.29 6.08 12.36
CA ASP A 398 9.88 6.53 11.01
C ASP A 398 9.74 5.38 9.97
N ASP A 399 10.29 4.18 10.25
CA ASP A 399 10.13 2.95 9.44
C ASP A 399 8.86 2.13 9.75
N VAL A 400 8.02 2.55 10.71
CA VAL A 400 6.72 1.90 11.00
C VAL A 400 5.65 2.66 10.24
N GLU A 401 5.25 2.15 9.08
CA GLU A 401 4.11 2.65 8.31
C GLU A 401 2.78 2.39 9.05
N ILE A 402 2.52 3.11 10.15
CA ILE A 402 1.15 3.48 10.48
C ILE A 402 0.76 4.53 9.45
N VAL A 403 0.50 4.11 8.20
CA VAL A 403 -0.21 4.97 7.26
C VAL A 403 -1.66 5.02 7.74
N LEU A 404 -1.92 5.90 8.72
CA LEU A 404 -3.23 6.56 8.82
C LEU A 404 -3.64 6.89 7.39
N ALA A 405 -4.86 6.53 6.99
CA ALA A 405 -5.33 6.80 5.64
C ALA A 405 -5.00 8.23 5.23
N VAL A 406 -4.00 8.37 4.37
CA VAL A 406 -3.73 9.63 3.72
C VAL A 406 -4.94 9.84 2.84
N ASP A 407 -5.69 10.89 3.13
CA ASP A 407 -6.77 11.30 2.25
C ASP A 407 -6.12 11.71 0.93
N LEU A 408 -6.41 10.96 -0.13
CA LEU A 408 -5.95 11.23 -1.49
C LEU A 408 -7.04 11.86 -2.34
N THR A 409 -8.12 12.35 -1.73
CA THR A 409 -9.17 13.09 -2.41
C THR A 409 -8.88 14.57 -2.45
N ALA A 410 -9.68 15.32 -3.22
CA ALA A 410 -9.63 16.77 -3.35
C ALA A 410 -9.68 17.51 -2.01
N ALA A 411 -10.26 16.89 -0.97
CA ALA A 411 -10.28 17.46 0.37
C ALA A 411 -8.87 17.71 0.93
N ASN A 412 -7.91 16.85 0.59
CA ASN A 412 -6.52 16.95 1.03
C ASN A 412 -5.54 17.36 -0.08
N ARG A 413 -6.01 17.83 -1.25
CA ARG A 413 -5.12 18.33 -2.31
C ARG A 413 -4.66 19.76 -2.04
N ARG A 414 -3.36 20.01 -2.00
CA ARG A 414 -2.80 21.35 -1.82
C ARG A 414 -3.19 22.25 -3.00
N THR A 415 -3.46 23.51 -2.71
CA THR A 415 -3.65 24.53 -3.76
C THR A 415 -2.35 24.68 -4.55
N LYS A 416 -2.47 24.83 -5.87
CA LYS A 416 -1.34 25.11 -6.77
C LYS A 416 -0.39 26.16 -6.19
N VAL A 417 0.90 25.82 -6.12
CA VAL A 417 1.97 26.76 -5.76
C VAL A 417 2.34 27.60 -6.98
N THR A 418 2.43 28.92 -6.81
CA THR A 418 2.79 29.85 -7.88
C THR A 418 4.12 29.47 -8.54
N GLY A 419 4.12 29.37 -9.87
CA GLY A 419 5.30 29.01 -10.65
C GLY A 419 5.47 27.51 -10.87
N LEU A 420 4.73 26.65 -10.17
CA LEU A 420 4.75 25.20 -10.38
C LEU A 420 3.54 24.71 -11.20
N PRO A 421 3.62 23.51 -11.81
CA PRO A 421 2.45 22.83 -12.36
C PRO A 421 1.37 22.59 -11.31
N ASP A 422 0.13 22.41 -11.75
CA ASP A 422 -0.98 22.06 -10.87
C ASP A 422 -1.21 20.55 -10.89
N TRP A 423 -0.92 19.90 -9.78
CA TRP A 423 -1.11 18.47 -9.61
C TRP A 423 -2.39 18.11 -8.86
N SER A 424 -3.21 19.09 -8.43
CA SER A 424 -4.39 18.84 -7.60
C SER A 424 -5.40 17.86 -8.23
N GLN A 425 -5.35 17.71 -9.55
CA GLN A 425 -6.18 16.81 -10.33
C GLN A 425 -5.54 15.44 -10.63
N ALA A 426 -4.39 15.10 -10.04
CA ALA A 426 -3.76 13.80 -10.29
C ALA A 426 -4.49 12.64 -9.58
N GLY A 427 -4.65 11.52 -10.29
CA GLY A 427 -5.21 10.26 -9.78
C GLY A 427 -6.65 9.99 -10.21
N TYR A 428 -7.26 8.96 -9.60
CA TYR A 428 -8.58 8.46 -9.94
C TYR A 428 -9.64 9.57 -9.92
N GLU A 429 -10.44 9.67 -10.99
CA GLU A 429 -11.44 10.72 -11.19
C GLU A 429 -10.92 12.13 -10.87
N ARG A 430 -9.69 12.43 -11.32
CA ARG A 430 -9.01 13.71 -11.09
C ARG A 430 -8.79 14.02 -9.60
N GLY A 431 -8.59 12.98 -8.80
CA GLY A 431 -8.51 13.07 -7.34
C GLY A 431 -9.80 13.55 -6.66
N GLN A 432 -10.94 13.64 -7.35
CA GLN A 432 -12.16 14.18 -6.75
C GLN A 432 -12.83 13.21 -5.77
N LYS A 433 -12.67 11.90 -6.01
CA LYS A 433 -13.29 10.85 -5.20
C LYS A 433 -12.23 9.89 -4.67
N SER A 434 -12.56 9.25 -3.55
CA SER A 434 -11.82 8.07 -3.10
C SER A 434 -11.97 6.94 -4.12
N LEU A 435 -11.03 6.00 -4.10
CA LEU A 435 -11.21 4.74 -4.81
C LEU A 435 -12.50 4.05 -4.33
N PRO A 436 -13.24 3.38 -5.23
CA PRO A 436 -14.50 2.73 -4.88
C PRO A 436 -14.35 1.71 -3.76
N ASP A 437 -15.34 1.67 -2.87
CA ASP A 437 -15.46 0.64 -1.83
C ASP A 437 -16.69 -0.27 -2.06
N ASP A 438 -16.90 -1.21 -1.15
CA ASP A 438 -17.97 -2.21 -1.27
C ASP A 438 -19.37 -1.61 -1.25
N SER A 439 -19.55 -0.38 -0.76
CA SER A 439 -20.84 0.31 -0.81
C SER A 439 -21.25 0.70 -2.23
N GLN A 440 -20.28 0.78 -3.16
CA GLN A 440 -20.50 1.11 -4.56
C GLN A 440 -20.61 -0.14 -5.45
N VAL A 441 -20.54 -1.35 -4.89
CA VAL A 441 -20.69 -2.60 -5.65
C VAL A 441 -22.18 -2.90 -5.82
N GLY A 442 -22.66 -2.83 -7.06
CA GLY A 442 -24.06 -3.10 -7.40
C GLY A 442 -24.32 -4.56 -7.79
N THR A 443 -23.31 -5.28 -8.27
CA THR A 443 -23.43 -6.69 -8.66
C THR A 443 -22.12 -7.40 -8.36
N THR A 444 -22.20 -8.55 -7.70
CA THR A 444 -21.03 -9.38 -7.40
C THR A 444 -21.16 -10.73 -8.07
N LEU A 445 -20.15 -11.11 -8.84
CA LEU A 445 -19.90 -12.47 -9.26
C LEU A 445 -18.96 -13.11 -8.23
N SER A 446 -19.51 -14.03 -7.43
CA SER A 446 -18.75 -14.68 -6.35
C SER A 446 -17.79 -15.74 -6.88
N ALA A 447 -16.83 -16.15 -6.05
CA ALA A 447 -15.96 -17.29 -6.32
C ALA A 447 -16.76 -18.58 -6.64
N ALA A 448 -17.89 -18.81 -5.98
CA ALA A 448 -18.75 -19.96 -6.25
C ALA A 448 -19.46 -19.86 -7.61
N ASP A 449 -19.85 -18.65 -8.03
CA ASP A 449 -20.40 -18.42 -9.37
C ASP A 449 -19.33 -18.63 -10.45
N LEU A 450 -18.12 -18.14 -10.22
CA LEU A 450 -16.95 -18.35 -11.09
C LEU A 450 -16.69 -19.85 -11.32
N ALA A 451 -16.64 -20.63 -10.24
CA ALA A 451 -16.45 -22.08 -10.33
C ALA A 451 -17.61 -22.78 -11.06
N SER A 452 -18.85 -22.52 -10.65
CA SER A 452 -20.02 -23.27 -11.14
C SER A 452 -20.48 -22.89 -12.55
N LYS A 453 -20.33 -21.63 -12.97
CA LYS A 453 -20.83 -21.12 -14.26
C LYS A 453 -19.73 -20.97 -15.30
N TYR A 454 -18.52 -20.64 -14.87
CA TYR A 454 -17.41 -20.32 -15.78
C TYR A 454 -16.28 -21.34 -15.74
N GLY A 455 -16.28 -22.25 -14.77
CA GLY A 455 -15.23 -23.25 -14.60
C GLY A 455 -13.92 -22.65 -14.12
N VAL A 456 -13.96 -21.51 -13.43
CA VAL A 456 -12.78 -20.87 -12.83
C VAL A 456 -12.60 -21.43 -11.43
N VAL A 457 -11.64 -22.33 -11.24
CA VAL A 457 -11.50 -23.13 -10.01
C VAL A 457 -10.05 -23.11 -9.56
N PRO A 458 -9.73 -22.65 -8.34
CA PRO A 458 -8.36 -22.59 -7.88
C PRO A 458 -7.79 -23.99 -7.67
N ASP A 459 -6.48 -24.14 -7.90
CA ASP A 459 -5.67 -25.31 -7.60
C ASP A 459 -6.13 -26.61 -8.32
N ASP A 460 -6.86 -26.51 -9.43
CA ASP A 460 -7.40 -27.66 -10.16
C ASP A 460 -6.52 -28.14 -11.33
N GLY A 461 -5.42 -27.43 -11.58
CA GLY A 461 -4.44 -27.72 -12.64
C GLY A 461 -4.96 -27.44 -14.06
N LYS A 462 -6.03 -26.66 -14.22
CA LYS A 462 -6.59 -26.29 -15.52
C LYS A 462 -6.45 -24.79 -15.77
N ASP A 463 -6.41 -24.45 -17.05
CA ASP A 463 -6.37 -23.06 -17.49
C ASP A 463 -7.73 -22.36 -17.29
N ASP A 464 -7.75 -21.35 -16.45
CA ASP A 464 -8.91 -20.54 -16.08
C ASP A 464 -9.18 -19.37 -17.04
N THR A 465 -8.29 -19.12 -18.01
CA THR A 465 -8.28 -17.91 -18.85
C THR A 465 -9.61 -17.70 -19.59
N ASP A 466 -10.10 -18.74 -20.26
CA ASP A 466 -11.35 -18.66 -21.02
C ASP A 466 -12.57 -18.46 -20.11
N GLY A 467 -12.53 -19.04 -18.90
CA GLY A 467 -13.57 -18.88 -17.89
C GLY A 467 -13.67 -17.43 -17.42
N LEU A 468 -12.53 -16.84 -17.05
CA LEU A 468 -12.46 -15.42 -16.66
C LEU A 468 -12.88 -14.49 -17.80
N ALA A 469 -12.43 -14.75 -19.03
CA ALA A 469 -12.79 -13.93 -20.18
C ALA A 469 -14.31 -13.92 -20.44
N ARG A 470 -14.99 -15.07 -20.28
CA ARG A 470 -16.46 -15.14 -20.37
C ARG A 470 -17.15 -14.41 -19.21
N ALA A 471 -16.64 -14.54 -17.98
CA ALA A 471 -17.17 -13.83 -16.82
C ALA A 471 -17.11 -12.31 -16.99
N ILE A 472 -16.00 -11.79 -17.53
CA ILE A 472 -15.84 -10.36 -17.83
C ILE A 472 -16.82 -9.92 -18.94
N ALA A 473 -16.93 -10.71 -20.00
CA ALA A 473 -17.86 -10.42 -21.09
C ALA A 473 -19.32 -10.34 -20.61
N ASP A 474 -19.74 -11.25 -19.73
CA ASP A 474 -21.10 -11.25 -19.17
C ASP A 474 -21.39 -10.04 -18.27
N LEU A 475 -20.35 -9.38 -17.75
CA LEU A 475 -20.46 -8.16 -16.93
C LEU A 475 -20.25 -6.85 -17.71
N SER A 476 -19.91 -6.93 -19.00
CA SER A 476 -19.56 -5.77 -19.86
C SER A 476 -20.59 -4.63 -19.92
N ALA A 477 -21.86 -4.93 -19.68
CA ALA A 477 -22.95 -3.95 -19.65
C ALA A 477 -23.63 -3.81 -18.28
N VAL A 478 -23.06 -4.41 -17.23
CA VAL A 478 -23.65 -4.43 -15.88
C VAL A 478 -23.21 -3.22 -15.05
N GLY A 479 -21.91 -2.95 -15.05
CA GLY A 479 -21.32 -1.84 -14.31
C GLY A 479 -21.77 -0.48 -14.87
N LYS A 480 -21.97 0.49 -13.98
CA LYS A 480 -22.31 1.89 -14.32
C LYS A 480 -21.82 2.84 -13.23
N ASP A 481 -21.86 4.13 -13.52
CA ASP A 481 -21.52 5.17 -12.54
C ASP A 481 -22.32 4.98 -11.23
N GLY A 482 -21.60 4.96 -10.11
CA GLY A 482 -22.14 4.69 -8.78
C GLY A 482 -22.53 3.24 -8.46
N ALA A 483 -22.38 2.29 -9.40
CA ALA A 483 -22.71 0.87 -9.19
C ALA A 483 -21.78 -0.05 -10.01
N PHE A 484 -20.68 -0.47 -9.40
CA PHE A 484 -19.67 -1.33 -10.01
C PHE A 484 -20.12 -2.79 -10.08
N ALA A 485 -19.68 -3.50 -11.12
CA ALA A 485 -19.68 -4.96 -11.14
C ALA A 485 -18.37 -5.45 -10.50
N LEU A 486 -18.47 -6.42 -9.59
CA LEU A 486 -17.34 -7.03 -8.89
C LEU A 486 -17.17 -8.49 -9.34
N ILE A 487 -15.99 -8.86 -9.82
CA ILE A 487 -15.54 -10.25 -9.93
C ILE A 487 -14.68 -10.53 -8.69
N GLN A 488 -15.21 -11.32 -7.76
CA GLN A 488 -14.47 -11.78 -6.59
C GLN A 488 -13.79 -13.10 -6.90
N LEU A 489 -12.48 -13.07 -7.10
CA LEU A 489 -11.66 -14.25 -7.34
C LEU A 489 -11.52 -15.09 -6.05
N PRO A 490 -11.45 -16.42 -6.18
CA PRO A 490 -11.22 -17.33 -5.06
C PRO A 490 -9.79 -17.21 -4.51
N ALA A 491 -9.61 -17.62 -3.25
CA ALA A 491 -8.30 -17.95 -2.70
C ALA A 491 -7.70 -19.17 -3.42
N GLY A 492 -6.37 -19.24 -3.50
CA GLY A 492 -5.65 -20.32 -4.21
C GLY A 492 -5.15 -19.88 -5.59
N THR A 493 -4.63 -20.84 -6.36
CA THR A 493 -3.94 -20.58 -7.62
C THR A 493 -4.86 -20.74 -8.82
N LEU A 494 -5.03 -19.68 -9.60
CA LEU A 494 -5.65 -19.73 -10.92
C LEU A 494 -4.55 -19.76 -11.98
N GLU A 495 -4.60 -20.75 -12.87
CA GLU A 495 -3.63 -20.90 -13.97
C GLU A 495 -4.13 -20.16 -15.21
N LEU A 496 -3.29 -19.30 -15.78
CA LEU A 496 -3.63 -18.48 -16.95
C LEU A 496 -2.62 -18.67 -18.07
N SER A 497 -3.06 -18.81 -19.32
CA SER A 497 -2.17 -19.05 -20.46
C SER A 497 -2.20 -17.97 -21.54
N THR A 498 -3.24 -17.13 -21.58
CA THR A 498 -3.35 -16.01 -22.54
C THR A 498 -3.82 -14.73 -21.84
N THR A 499 -3.71 -13.58 -22.50
CA THR A 499 -4.07 -12.28 -21.90
C THR A 499 -5.56 -12.19 -21.57
N VAL A 500 -5.86 -11.90 -20.31
CA VAL A 500 -7.21 -11.59 -19.83
C VAL A 500 -7.47 -10.10 -20.04
N PHE A 501 -8.36 -9.79 -20.97
CA PHE A 501 -8.77 -8.42 -21.27
C PHE A 501 -9.88 -7.98 -20.30
N LEU A 502 -9.65 -6.85 -19.65
CA LEU A 502 -10.64 -6.13 -18.85
C LEU A 502 -11.17 -4.99 -19.73
N ASP A 503 -12.14 -5.31 -20.58
CA ASP A 503 -12.73 -4.40 -21.59
C ASP A 503 -14.12 -3.87 -21.20
N ALA A 504 -14.56 -4.15 -19.98
CA ALA A 504 -15.80 -3.65 -19.38
C ALA A 504 -15.56 -2.39 -18.54
N ASN A 505 -16.44 -1.40 -18.66
CA ASN A 505 -16.41 -0.21 -17.81
C ASN A 505 -17.03 -0.50 -16.43
N TYR A 506 -16.59 0.22 -15.39
CA TYR A 506 -17.12 0.09 -14.02
C TYR A 506 -17.02 -1.35 -13.48
N LEU A 507 -15.84 -1.96 -13.64
CA LEU A 507 -15.53 -3.33 -13.26
C LEU A 507 -14.44 -3.34 -12.18
N ILE A 508 -14.67 -4.08 -11.10
CA ILE A 508 -13.64 -4.41 -10.11
C ILE A 508 -13.33 -5.90 -10.25
N ILE A 509 -12.05 -6.25 -10.40
CA ILE A 509 -11.57 -7.62 -10.20
C ILE A 509 -10.73 -7.65 -8.93
N ARG A 510 -11.16 -8.47 -7.97
CA ARG A 510 -10.58 -8.50 -6.63
C ARG A 510 -10.20 -9.91 -6.21
N GLY A 511 -8.99 -10.09 -5.69
CA GLY A 511 -8.56 -11.34 -5.06
C GLY A 511 -9.06 -11.51 -3.63
N ALA A 512 -8.83 -12.69 -3.07
CA ALA A 512 -9.02 -13.00 -1.65
C ALA A 512 -7.88 -12.48 -0.75
N GLY A 513 -6.89 -11.80 -1.35
CA GLY A 513 -5.64 -11.37 -0.70
C GLY A 513 -4.48 -11.45 -1.68
N ASN A 514 -3.40 -10.71 -1.42
CA ASN A 514 -2.22 -10.63 -2.28
C ASN A 514 -1.01 -11.42 -1.76
N ASP A 515 -1.21 -12.20 -0.70
CA ASP A 515 -0.17 -13.03 -0.11
C ASP A 515 -0.41 -14.51 -0.45
N PRO A 516 0.40 -15.11 -1.33
CA PRO A 516 0.25 -16.51 -1.73
C PRO A 516 0.38 -17.47 -0.54
N GLN A 517 1.08 -17.09 0.53
CA GLN A 517 1.29 -17.95 1.69
C GLN A 517 0.14 -17.90 2.69
N ASN A 518 -0.75 -16.90 2.57
CA ASN A 518 -1.78 -16.59 3.57
C ASN A 518 -3.18 -16.54 2.95
N GLY A 519 -3.50 -17.52 2.09
CA GLY A 519 -4.84 -17.67 1.51
C GLY A 519 -5.21 -16.61 0.47
N GLY A 520 -4.23 -15.92 -0.11
CA GLY A 520 -4.45 -14.97 -1.21
C GLY A 520 -4.82 -15.64 -2.53
N THR A 521 -5.28 -14.84 -3.49
CA THR A 521 -5.45 -15.27 -4.88
C THR A 521 -4.12 -15.16 -5.60
N VAL A 522 -3.66 -16.25 -6.20
CA VAL A 522 -2.47 -16.32 -7.04
C VAL A 522 -2.92 -16.45 -8.49
N LEU A 523 -2.55 -15.48 -9.32
CA LEU A 523 -2.63 -15.61 -10.78
C LEU A 523 -1.27 -16.08 -11.28
N GLU A 524 -1.18 -17.37 -11.59
CA GLU A 524 0.03 -17.97 -12.13
C GLU A 524 -0.05 -18.03 -13.66
N PHE A 525 0.76 -17.22 -14.33
CA PHE A 525 0.74 -17.13 -15.79
C PHE A 525 1.77 -18.08 -16.42
N ARG A 526 1.27 -19.00 -17.25
CA ARG A 526 2.01 -20.02 -18.01
C ARG A 526 1.68 -19.84 -19.49
N PRO A 527 2.34 -18.92 -20.21
CA PRO A 527 1.96 -18.58 -21.57
C PRO A 527 2.01 -19.79 -22.50
N ASP A 528 0.95 -20.02 -23.26
CA ASP A 528 0.88 -21.11 -24.24
C ASP A 528 1.68 -20.80 -25.52
N ASN A 529 1.73 -21.76 -26.44
CA ASN A 529 2.41 -21.59 -27.73
C ASN A 529 1.80 -20.48 -28.62
N ASN A 530 0.57 -20.02 -28.35
CA ASN A 530 -0.03 -18.90 -29.06
C ASN A 530 0.29 -17.54 -28.42
N THR A 531 0.71 -17.55 -27.16
CA THR A 531 0.97 -16.36 -26.34
C THR A 531 2.45 -16.05 -26.25
N VAL A 532 3.33 -17.05 -26.28
CA VAL A 532 4.78 -16.86 -26.44
C VAL A 532 5.07 -16.13 -27.76
N TYR A 533 6.03 -15.21 -27.74
CA TYR A 533 6.50 -14.57 -28.98
C TYR A 533 7.36 -15.57 -29.76
N ASP A 534 6.86 -16.03 -30.91
CA ASP A 534 7.50 -17.02 -31.77
C ASP A 534 8.50 -16.42 -32.77
N VAL A 535 8.61 -15.09 -32.82
CA VAL A 535 9.60 -14.37 -33.62
C VAL A 535 10.34 -13.37 -32.74
N LEU A 536 11.66 -13.56 -32.66
CA LEU A 536 12.59 -12.62 -32.01
C LEU A 536 13.29 -11.78 -33.07
N THR A 537 13.94 -10.71 -32.65
CA THR A 537 14.88 -9.95 -33.48
C THR A 537 15.99 -10.86 -34.01
N LYS A 538 16.74 -10.41 -35.01
CA LYS A 538 17.88 -11.17 -35.57
C LYS A 538 18.95 -11.50 -34.51
N GLN A 539 19.11 -10.63 -33.53
CA GLN A 539 20.01 -10.78 -32.39
C GLN A 539 19.46 -11.74 -31.32
N GLY A 540 18.16 -12.06 -31.37
CA GLY A 540 17.49 -12.92 -30.40
C GLY A 540 17.33 -12.28 -29.02
N ASP A 541 17.55 -10.96 -28.90
CA ASP A 541 17.64 -10.23 -27.64
C ASP A 541 16.29 -9.68 -27.15
N ARG A 542 15.31 -9.50 -28.04
CA ARG A 542 13.92 -9.10 -27.75
C ARG A 542 12.95 -9.71 -28.77
N TRP A 543 11.65 -9.70 -28.48
CA TRP A 543 10.63 -10.04 -29.48
C TRP A 543 10.61 -9.01 -30.61
N SER A 544 10.42 -9.45 -31.86
CA SER A 544 10.48 -8.55 -33.02
C SER A 544 9.13 -7.86 -33.25
N GLN A 545 9.10 -6.54 -33.17
CA GLN A 545 7.88 -5.75 -33.45
C GLN A 545 7.54 -5.72 -34.95
N ASP A 546 8.55 -5.83 -35.81
CA ASP A 546 8.41 -5.69 -37.26
C ASP A 546 8.28 -7.05 -37.96
N ASP A 547 9.07 -8.05 -37.55
CA ASP A 547 9.11 -9.36 -38.22
C ASP A 547 8.02 -10.33 -37.71
N LEU A 548 7.47 -10.08 -36.52
CA LEU A 548 6.28 -10.77 -36.05
C LEU A 548 5.06 -10.07 -36.66
N PHE A 549 4.51 -10.58 -37.75
CA PHE A 549 3.36 -9.97 -38.44
C PHE A 549 2.34 -10.99 -38.94
N THR A 550 1.21 -10.49 -39.45
CA THR A 550 0.24 -11.24 -40.24
C THR A 550 -0.07 -10.49 -41.53
N GLU A 551 -0.34 -11.23 -42.61
CA GLU A 551 -0.73 -10.72 -43.93
C GLU A 551 -2.09 -11.26 -44.33
N TRP A 552 -2.81 -10.52 -45.17
CA TRP A 552 -4.09 -10.98 -45.72
C TRP A 552 -4.25 -10.58 -47.19
N SER A 553 -5.02 -11.39 -47.90
CA SER A 553 -5.56 -11.08 -49.21
C SER A 553 -6.91 -11.77 -49.38
N TYR A 554 -7.96 -11.00 -49.72
CA TYR A 554 -9.32 -11.52 -49.93
C TYR A 554 -10.09 -10.65 -50.93
N ALA A 555 -11.22 -11.15 -51.43
CA ALA A 555 -12.16 -10.36 -52.23
C ALA A 555 -13.44 -10.14 -51.42
N ASP A 556 -13.98 -8.91 -51.41
CA ASP A 556 -15.26 -8.63 -50.76
C ASP A 556 -16.45 -9.14 -51.60
N ALA A 557 -17.67 -9.00 -51.06
CA ALA A 557 -18.91 -9.43 -51.72
C ALA A 557 -19.16 -8.74 -53.08
N ASP A 558 -18.55 -7.57 -53.32
CA ASP A 558 -18.62 -6.83 -54.60
C ASP A 558 -17.51 -7.28 -55.58
N GLY A 559 -16.67 -8.25 -55.20
CA GLY A 559 -15.54 -8.74 -55.98
C GLY A 559 -14.31 -7.82 -55.95
N ARG A 560 -14.22 -6.85 -55.03
CA ARG A 560 -13.04 -5.98 -54.90
C ARG A 560 -11.97 -6.69 -54.07
N SER A 561 -10.73 -6.67 -54.56
CA SER A 561 -9.60 -7.26 -53.85
C SER A 561 -9.06 -6.32 -52.76
N HIS A 562 -8.87 -6.88 -51.57
CA HIS A 562 -8.26 -6.26 -50.40
C HIS A 562 -6.98 -7.02 -50.04
N SER A 563 -5.93 -6.29 -49.65
CA SER A 563 -4.70 -6.89 -49.13
C SER A 563 -4.02 -5.94 -48.15
N GLY A 564 -3.19 -6.49 -47.26
CA GLY A 564 -2.43 -5.71 -46.29
C GLY A 564 -1.65 -6.59 -45.33
N SER A 565 -0.95 -5.92 -44.42
CA SER A 565 -0.21 -6.57 -43.34
C SER A 565 -0.37 -5.79 -42.03
N ALA A 566 -0.23 -6.48 -40.91
CA ALA A 566 -0.24 -5.91 -39.57
C ALA A 566 0.95 -6.46 -38.78
N PRO A 567 1.99 -5.64 -38.51
CA PRO A 567 3.08 -6.03 -37.63
C PRO A 567 2.63 -6.01 -36.17
N SER A 568 3.29 -6.79 -35.33
CA SER A 568 3.04 -6.89 -33.90
C SER A 568 3.35 -5.61 -33.13
N GLY A 569 3.99 -4.61 -33.75
CA GLY A 569 4.02 -3.24 -33.22
C GLY A 569 2.60 -2.70 -32.89
N TRP A 570 1.54 -3.26 -33.47
CA TRP A 570 0.16 -2.93 -33.09
C TRP A 570 -0.22 -3.44 -31.68
N LEU A 571 0.42 -4.51 -31.19
CA LEU A 571 0.23 -5.07 -29.84
C LEU A 571 0.83 -4.19 -28.74
N TRP A 572 1.74 -3.28 -29.09
CA TRP A 572 2.50 -2.44 -28.17
C TRP A 572 1.65 -1.93 -26.98
N PRO A 573 2.13 -2.02 -25.72
CA PRO A 573 3.49 -2.39 -25.29
C PRO A 573 3.79 -3.90 -25.34
N GLY A 574 2.80 -4.74 -25.62
CA GLY A 574 2.95 -6.19 -25.69
C GLY A 574 1.77 -6.93 -25.05
N ARG A 575 1.96 -8.24 -24.87
CA ARG A 575 1.07 -9.14 -24.15
C ARG A 575 1.25 -9.04 -22.63
N SER A 576 0.22 -9.39 -21.89
CA SER A 576 0.21 -9.31 -20.43
C SER A 576 -0.68 -10.35 -19.77
N VAL A 577 -0.64 -10.47 -18.43
CA VAL A 577 -1.64 -11.24 -17.67
C VAL A 577 -2.99 -10.53 -17.76
N PHE A 578 -3.06 -9.28 -17.28
CA PHE A 578 -4.23 -8.43 -17.45
C PHE A 578 -3.97 -7.29 -18.44
N ARG A 579 -4.98 -6.99 -19.26
CA ARG A 579 -4.99 -5.81 -20.13
C ARG A 579 -6.28 -5.04 -19.98
N VAL A 580 -6.20 -3.86 -19.37
CA VAL A 580 -7.28 -2.87 -19.34
C VAL A 580 -7.26 -2.12 -20.65
N GLY A 581 -8.24 -2.39 -21.51
CA GLY A 581 -8.34 -1.81 -22.85
C GLY A 581 -9.34 -2.57 -23.73
N SER A 582 -9.93 -1.88 -24.69
CA SER A 582 -10.98 -2.44 -25.56
C SER A 582 -10.45 -3.59 -26.42
N LYS A 583 -11.23 -4.67 -26.56
CA LYS A 583 -11.02 -5.72 -27.57
C LYS A 583 -11.64 -5.40 -28.93
N ALA A 584 -12.40 -4.32 -29.06
CA ALA A 584 -13.13 -4.02 -30.28
C ALA A 584 -12.18 -3.82 -31.46
N ILE A 585 -12.57 -4.42 -32.59
CA ILE A 585 -11.82 -4.37 -33.85
C ILE A 585 -12.54 -3.41 -34.79
N ALA A 586 -11.82 -2.46 -35.36
CA ALA A 586 -12.39 -1.53 -36.33
C ALA A 586 -12.96 -2.32 -37.54
N PRO A 587 -14.10 -1.92 -38.13
CA PRO A 587 -14.79 -2.71 -39.16
C PRO A 587 -13.90 -3.22 -40.29
N LYS A 588 -13.00 -2.37 -40.81
CA LYS A 588 -12.08 -2.74 -41.89
C LYS A 588 -11.03 -3.81 -41.54
N PHE A 589 -10.83 -4.10 -40.26
CA PHE A 589 -9.88 -5.08 -39.75
C PHE A 589 -10.54 -6.36 -39.22
N GLN A 590 -11.89 -6.46 -39.26
CA GLN A 590 -12.61 -7.65 -38.82
C GLN A 590 -12.26 -8.87 -39.69
N GLU A 591 -12.44 -8.78 -41.01
CA GLU A 591 -12.07 -9.86 -41.94
C GLU A 591 -10.56 -10.20 -41.87
N PRO A 592 -9.61 -9.23 -41.90
CA PRO A 592 -8.20 -9.51 -41.62
C PRO A 592 -7.93 -10.27 -40.32
N SER A 593 -8.64 -9.94 -39.24
CA SER A 593 -8.49 -10.62 -37.95
C SER A 593 -9.06 -12.05 -37.96
N GLU A 594 -10.08 -12.31 -38.76
CA GLU A 594 -10.65 -13.66 -38.91
C GLU A 594 -9.72 -14.58 -39.69
N LEU A 595 -9.05 -14.04 -40.72
CA LEU A 595 -8.04 -14.73 -41.53
C LEU A 595 -6.72 -14.97 -40.80
N ALA A 596 -6.41 -14.15 -39.78
CA ALA A 596 -5.16 -14.25 -39.04
C ALA A 596 -5.06 -15.55 -38.22
N PRO A 597 -3.86 -16.17 -38.13
CA PRO A 597 -3.65 -17.33 -37.28
C PRO A 597 -3.87 -16.96 -35.81
N LYS A 598 -4.16 -17.97 -34.97
CA LYS A 598 -4.56 -17.77 -33.56
C LYS A 598 -3.59 -16.87 -32.78
N ASN A 599 -2.30 -17.09 -32.93
CA ASN A 599 -1.21 -16.34 -32.28
C ASN A 599 -0.93 -14.95 -32.87
N ARG A 600 -1.81 -14.46 -33.77
CA ARG A 600 -1.76 -13.12 -34.38
C ARG A 600 -3.08 -12.36 -34.25
N LYS A 601 -4.16 -12.99 -33.76
CA LYS A 601 -5.48 -12.34 -33.68
C LYS A 601 -5.48 -11.13 -32.74
N ASP A 602 -4.69 -11.20 -31.67
CA ASP A 602 -4.54 -10.14 -30.68
C ASP A 602 -3.97 -8.84 -31.25
N ILE A 603 -3.25 -8.89 -32.38
CA ILE A 603 -2.71 -7.71 -33.09
C ILE A 603 -3.80 -6.69 -33.43
N PHE A 604 -5.03 -7.17 -33.68
CA PHE A 604 -6.16 -6.34 -34.09
C PHE A 604 -7.02 -5.81 -32.93
N PHE A 605 -6.85 -6.34 -31.72
CA PHE A 605 -7.66 -5.95 -30.56
C PHE A 605 -7.39 -4.49 -30.15
N GLY A 606 -8.46 -3.71 -30.03
CA GLY A 606 -8.40 -2.28 -29.71
C GLY A 606 -8.14 -1.39 -30.92
N SER A 607 -8.15 -1.93 -32.14
CA SER A 607 -7.89 -1.17 -33.37
C SER A 607 -8.91 -0.06 -33.65
N VAL A 608 -10.06 -0.05 -32.96
CA VAL A 608 -10.96 1.10 -32.91
C VAL A 608 -10.26 2.36 -32.38
N ASN A 609 -9.26 2.25 -31.52
CA ASN A 609 -8.56 3.40 -30.94
C ASN A 609 -7.22 3.71 -31.65
N TYR A 610 -6.89 3.04 -32.76
CA TYR A 610 -5.60 3.24 -33.43
C TYR A 610 -5.54 4.56 -34.18
N HIS A 611 -4.48 5.33 -33.95
CA HIS A 611 -4.37 6.67 -34.51
C HIS A 611 -4.10 6.72 -36.02
N TRP A 612 -3.63 5.62 -36.61
CA TRP A 612 -3.47 5.45 -38.05
C TRP A 612 -4.72 4.85 -38.71
N ARG A 613 -5.81 4.68 -37.97
CA ARG A 613 -7.10 4.29 -38.55
C ARG A 613 -7.51 5.32 -39.60
N ASN A 614 -7.98 4.82 -40.73
CA ASN A 614 -8.38 5.61 -41.88
C ASN A 614 -9.60 4.93 -42.48
N ASP A 615 -10.77 5.50 -42.22
CA ASP A 615 -12.06 4.95 -42.62
C ASP A 615 -12.63 5.66 -43.87
N THR A 616 -12.02 6.77 -44.29
CA THR A 616 -12.56 7.68 -45.33
C THR A 616 -11.62 7.96 -46.51
N LYS A 617 -10.45 7.32 -46.57
CA LYS A 617 -9.38 7.54 -47.58
C LYS A 617 -8.67 8.91 -47.50
N VAL A 618 -9.03 9.79 -46.56
CA VAL A 618 -8.22 10.97 -46.14
C VAL A 618 -7.10 10.51 -45.21
N GLN A 619 -6.02 11.26 -44.96
CA GLN A 619 -4.89 10.83 -44.08
C GLN A 619 -5.25 10.73 -42.56
N GLY A 620 -6.44 10.23 -42.21
CA GLY A 620 -6.92 9.98 -40.85
C GLY A 620 -7.47 11.23 -40.15
N PHE A 621 -7.56 11.18 -38.81
CA PHE A 621 -8.00 12.29 -37.97
C PHE A 621 -6.85 13.27 -37.70
N MET A 622 -6.68 14.26 -38.58
CA MET A 622 -5.55 15.18 -38.56
C MET A 622 -5.90 16.54 -37.95
N ALA A 623 -4.86 17.22 -37.48
CA ALA A 623 -4.89 18.67 -37.27
C ALA A 623 -5.15 19.42 -38.58
N ASP A 624 -5.67 20.66 -38.50
CA ASP A 624 -5.86 21.52 -39.67
C ASP A 624 -4.52 21.80 -40.39
N GLN A 625 -4.39 21.33 -41.62
CA GLN A 625 -3.17 21.43 -42.41
C GLN A 625 -2.98 22.80 -43.08
N THR A 626 -3.95 23.72 -42.97
CA THR A 626 -3.86 25.08 -43.51
C THR A 626 -3.14 26.07 -42.58
N LYS A 627 -2.75 25.61 -41.39
CA LYS A 627 -2.10 26.40 -40.33
C LYS A 627 -0.71 25.86 -40.04
N ASP A 628 0.18 26.70 -39.53
CA ASP A 628 1.45 26.23 -38.96
C ASP A 628 1.26 25.71 -37.53
N ILE A 629 0.56 26.48 -36.69
CA ILE A 629 0.19 26.12 -35.32
C ILE A 629 -1.34 26.00 -35.26
N VAL A 630 -1.83 24.83 -34.85
CA VAL A 630 -3.27 24.55 -34.72
C VAL A 630 -3.76 24.65 -33.29
N GLY A 631 -2.87 24.73 -32.30
CA GLY A 631 -3.20 24.92 -30.90
C GLY A 631 -1.98 25.47 -30.16
N GLN A 632 -2.17 26.48 -29.33
CA GLN A 632 -1.08 27.13 -28.60
C GLN A 632 -1.02 26.62 -27.16
N ALA A 633 0.18 26.37 -26.65
CA ALA A 633 0.41 26.02 -25.25
C ALA A 633 -0.24 27.05 -24.32
N GLY A 634 -0.87 26.59 -23.23
CA GLY A 634 -1.60 27.42 -22.28
C GLY A 634 -3.03 27.80 -22.72
N THR A 635 -3.43 27.49 -23.95
CA THR A 635 -4.83 27.60 -24.43
C THR A 635 -5.50 26.24 -24.45
N ASN A 636 -6.83 26.17 -24.51
CA ASN A 636 -7.59 24.91 -24.60
C ASN A 636 -8.31 24.75 -25.94
N LYS A 637 -7.84 25.39 -27.01
CA LYS A 637 -8.43 25.32 -28.35
C LYS A 637 -7.48 24.64 -29.32
N VAL A 638 -7.98 23.67 -30.11
CA VAL A 638 -7.23 23.02 -31.19
C VAL A 638 -8.05 22.92 -32.48
N TYR A 639 -7.45 23.32 -33.61
CA TYR A 639 -8.06 23.23 -34.94
C TYR A 639 -7.82 21.87 -35.59
N TYR A 640 -8.86 21.28 -36.17
CA TYR A 640 -8.81 19.96 -36.80
C TYR A 640 -9.25 20.01 -38.27
N ASP A 641 -8.79 19.03 -39.05
CA ASP A 641 -9.15 18.91 -40.44
C ASP A 641 -10.60 18.38 -40.59
N ALA A 642 -11.51 19.28 -40.97
CA ALA A 642 -12.92 18.97 -41.17
C ALA A 642 -13.20 18.12 -42.44
N GLN A 643 -12.21 17.87 -43.31
CA GLN A 643 -12.39 16.99 -44.48
C GLN A 643 -12.71 15.56 -44.08
N ASN A 644 -12.21 15.10 -42.92
CA ASN A 644 -12.57 13.82 -42.36
C ASN A 644 -13.76 13.96 -41.40
N ASN A 645 -14.97 13.78 -41.93
CA ASN A 645 -16.21 13.87 -41.17
C ASN A 645 -16.73 12.52 -40.64
N SER A 646 -15.88 11.49 -40.60
CA SER A 646 -16.30 10.16 -40.10
C SER A 646 -16.57 10.09 -38.60
N TRP A 647 -16.11 11.08 -37.84
CA TRP A 647 -16.36 11.17 -36.40
C TRP A 647 -17.15 12.43 -36.05
N PRO A 648 -18.39 12.30 -35.51
CA PRO A 648 -19.20 13.43 -35.11
C PRO A 648 -18.77 13.92 -33.72
N TRP A 649 -17.86 14.89 -33.68
CA TRP A 649 -17.38 15.46 -32.41
C TRP A 649 -18.52 16.03 -31.56
N ALA A 650 -18.59 15.57 -30.31
CA ALA A 650 -19.54 16.02 -29.30
C ALA A 650 -18.85 16.23 -27.94
N ALA A 651 -19.50 16.99 -27.06
CA ALA A 651 -19.07 17.14 -25.67
C ALA A 651 -18.99 15.78 -24.98
N GLY A 652 -17.93 15.54 -24.22
CA GLY A 652 -17.67 14.27 -23.53
C GLY A 652 -16.90 13.24 -24.37
N ASN A 653 -16.70 13.45 -25.68
CA ASN A 653 -15.79 12.59 -26.45
C ASN A 653 -14.35 12.73 -25.94
N ASP A 654 -13.62 11.62 -25.91
CA ASP A 654 -12.19 11.62 -25.64
C ASP A 654 -11.40 11.82 -26.92
N VAL A 655 -10.33 12.63 -26.84
CA VAL A 655 -9.48 12.98 -27.97
C VAL A 655 -8.01 12.89 -27.57
N TRP A 656 -7.24 12.18 -28.37
CA TRP A 656 -5.79 12.16 -28.31
C TRP A 656 -5.23 13.21 -29.27
N ILE A 657 -4.48 14.16 -28.71
CA ILE A 657 -3.77 15.18 -29.49
C ILE A 657 -2.31 14.77 -29.55
N ALA A 658 -1.76 14.68 -30.76
CA ALA A 658 -0.38 14.25 -30.94
C ALA A 658 0.31 15.06 -32.04
N SER A 659 1.34 15.83 -31.66
CA SER A 659 2.20 16.57 -32.58
C SER A 659 3.54 15.83 -32.77
N PRO A 660 4.01 15.67 -34.02
CA PRO A 660 5.28 15.02 -34.28
C PRO A 660 6.46 15.90 -33.88
N ALA A 661 7.55 15.28 -33.42
CA ALA A 661 8.83 15.98 -33.35
C ALA A 661 9.23 16.47 -34.76
N ARG A 662 9.84 17.66 -34.81
CA ARG A 662 10.33 18.30 -36.02
C ARG A 662 11.85 18.31 -36.03
N TYR A 663 12.46 18.59 -37.18
CA TYR A 663 13.91 18.67 -37.29
C TYR A 663 14.52 19.68 -36.29
N VAL A 664 13.86 20.84 -36.15
CA VAL A 664 14.31 21.90 -35.25
C VAL A 664 14.28 21.49 -33.78
N ASP A 665 13.41 20.55 -33.41
CA ASP A 665 13.29 20.09 -32.03
C ASP A 665 14.50 19.20 -31.68
N TYR A 666 14.85 18.23 -32.53
CA TYR A 666 16.08 17.45 -32.39
C TYR A 666 17.34 18.33 -32.42
N ALA A 667 17.38 19.35 -33.29
CA ALA A 667 18.50 20.29 -33.30
C ALA A 667 18.62 21.05 -31.96
N SER A 668 17.48 21.45 -31.36
CA SER A 668 17.45 22.12 -30.06
C SER A 668 17.86 21.21 -28.90
N TRP A 669 17.72 19.89 -29.05
CA TRP A 669 18.18 18.90 -28.09
C TRP A 669 19.67 18.52 -28.28
N ALA A 670 20.39 19.24 -29.14
CA ALA A 670 21.80 19.00 -29.48
C ALA A 670 22.10 17.57 -29.96
N VAL A 671 21.17 17.02 -30.75
CA VAL A 671 21.30 15.67 -31.30
C VAL A 671 22.29 15.70 -32.45
N GLN A 672 23.44 15.06 -32.24
CA GLN A 672 24.55 15.13 -33.18
C GLN A 672 24.33 14.19 -34.38
N ASN A 673 23.79 13.00 -34.12
CA ASN A 673 23.55 12.01 -35.15
C ASN A 673 22.15 12.14 -35.76
N GLN A 674 22.08 12.69 -36.98
CA GLN A 674 20.84 12.86 -37.71
C GLN A 674 20.15 11.52 -38.06
N THR A 675 20.86 10.38 -38.01
CA THR A 675 20.20 9.07 -38.20
C THR A 675 19.25 8.72 -37.06
N TYR A 676 19.22 9.47 -35.96
CA TYR A 676 18.22 9.30 -34.88
C TYR A 676 16.96 10.12 -35.08
N TYR A 677 16.91 10.97 -36.10
CA TYR A 677 15.76 11.80 -36.33
C TYR A 677 14.60 10.90 -36.77
N ARG A 678 13.53 10.89 -35.99
CA ARG A 678 12.33 10.09 -36.25
C ARG A 678 11.13 11.03 -36.39
N ASN A 679 10.38 10.85 -37.49
CA ASN A 679 9.01 11.36 -37.60
C ASN A 679 8.13 10.52 -36.66
N GLN A 680 8.06 10.89 -35.39
CA GLN A 680 7.27 10.23 -34.36
C GLN A 680 6.51 11.27 -33.56
N TYR A 681 5.34 10.87 -33.07
CA TYR A 681 4.54 11.69 -32.17
C TYR A 681 5.25 11.83 -30.83
N MET A 682 5.75 13.03 -30.53
CA MET A 682 6.52 13.27 -29.31
C MET A 682 5.76 14.07 -28.28
N TYR A 683 4.99 15.03 -28.77
CA TYR A 683 4.17 15.90 -27.95
C TYR A 683 2.76 15.34 -27.97
N GLN A 684 2.32 14.75 -26.86
CA GLN A 684 1.07 14.01 -26.82
C GLN A 684 0.34 14.25 -25.52
N ASP A 685 -0.99 14.25 -25.60
CA ASP A 685 -1.85 14.41 -24.43
C ASP A 685 -3.27 13.88 -24.73
N TRP A 686 -4.01 13.55 -23.67
CA TRP A 686 -5.39 13.06 -23.72
C TRP A 686 -6.33 14.11 -23.14
N PHE A 687 -7.28 14.57 -23.94
CA PHE A 687 -8.32 15.51 -23.51
C PHE A 687 -9.72 14.92 -23.59
N THR A 688 -10.65 15.56 -22.88
CA THR A 688 -12.08 15.39 -23.10
C THR A 688 -12.60 16.65 -23.81
N VAL A 689 -13.36 16.47 -24.89
CA VAL A 689 -13.95 17.56 -25.68
C VAL A 689 -15.05 18.23 -24.86
N GLN A 690 -14.95 19.55 -24.66
CA GLN A 690 -16.01 20.37 -24.07
C GLN A 690 -17.05 20.78 -25.12
N SER A 691 -16.58 21.16 -26.31
CA SER A 691 -17.46 21.47 -27.45
C SER A 691 -16.67 21.40 -28.76
N ALA A 692 -17.39 21.22 -29.87
CA ALA A 692 -16.89 21.35 -31.22
C ALA A 692 -17.62 22.51 -31.91
N SER A 693 -16.89 23.38 -32.59
CA SER A 693 -17.46 24.54 -33.27
C SER A 693 -16.62 24.95 -34.47
N THR A 694 -17.04 26.03 -35.14
CA THR A 694 -16.34 26.64 -36.26
C THR A 694 -16.31 28.15 -36.03
N ASP A 695 -15.14 28.76 -36.18
CA ASP A 695 -14.97 30.20 -36.21
C ASP A 695 -14.40 30.66 -37.57
N ALA A 696 -13.98 31.92 -37.66
CA ALA A 696 -13.40 32.47 -38.89
C ALA A 696 -12.08 31.79 -39.31
N GLU A 697 -11.42 31.08 -38.38
CA GLU A 697 -10.15 30.40 -38.63
C GLU A 697 -10.34 28.94 -39.04
N GLY A 698 -11.45 28.29 -38.69
CA GLY A 698 -11.74 26.91 -39.09
C GLY A 698 -12.55 26.15 -38.04
N SER A 699 -12.65 24.83 -38.23
CA SER A 699 -13.29 23.94 -37.25
C SER A 699 -12.33 23.61 -36.12
N PHE A 700 -12.81 23.69 -34.88
CA PHE A 700 -12.00 23.50 -33.68
C PHE A 700 -12.72 22.71 -32.59
N LEU A 701 -11.92 22.14 -31.70
CA LEU A 701 -12.36 21.56 -30.43
C LEU A 701 -11.93 22.47 -29.28
N LEU A 702 -12.84 22.67 -28.33
CA LEU A 702 -12.52 23.20 -27.00
C LEU A 702 -12.27 22.03 -26.05
N LEU A 703 -11.16 22.05 -25.33
CA LEU A 703 -10.64 20.96 -24.51
C LEU A 703 -10.85 21.22 -23.02
N ASP A 704 -10.85 20.16 -22.21
CA ASP A 704 -11.12 20.20 -20.76
C ASP A 704 -9.99 20.78 -19.91
N HIS A 705 -8.80 20.94 -20.48
CA HIS A 705 -7.67 21.61 -19.86
C HIS A 705 -6.73 22.23 -20.92
N PRO A 706 -5.84 23.16 -20.52
CA PRO A 706 -4.91 23.80 -21.45
C PRO A 706 -3.89 22.82 -22.04
N LEU A 707 -3.50 23.06 -23.29
CA LEU A 707 -2.41 22.39 -23.99
C LEU A 707 -1.09 22.64 -23.26
N ARG A 708 -0.30 21.58 -23.02
CA ARG A 708 1.03 21.66 -22.39
C ARG A 708 2.17 21.97 -23.36
N PHE A 709 1.88 21.95 -24.66
CA PHE A 709 2.81 22.18 -25.76
C PHE A 709 2.08 22.79 -26.96
N ASP A 710 2.83 23.46 -27.84
CA ASP A 710 2.29 23.92 -29.11
C ASP A 710 2.00 22.73 -30.04
N VAL A 711 0.82 22.75 -30.64
CA VAL A 711 0.40 21.73 -31.60
C VAL A 711 0.68 22.26 -33.00
N PHE A 712 1.83 21.89 -33.55
CA PHE A 712 2.16 22.17 -34.95
C PHE A 712 1.35 21.25 -35.87
N SER A 713 0.92 21.74 -37.03
CA SER A 713 0.08 20.97 -37.96
C SER A 713 0.80 19.75 -38.55
N SER A 714 2.12 19.79 -38.65
CA SER A 714 2.95 18.72 -39.20
C SER A 714 4.42 18.81 -38.77
N SER A 715 5.21 17.77 -39.06
CA SER A 715 6.65 17.73 -38.78
C SER A 715 7.47 18.78 -39.56
N THR A 716 6.88 19.42 -40.57
CA THR A 716 7.51 20.48 -41.39
C THR A 716 6.92 21.87 -41.14
N ALA A 717 5.93 21.99 -40.25
CA ALA A 717 5.27 23.26 -39.97
C ALA A 717 6.27 24.32 -39.45
N ASN A 718 5.95 25.59 -39.70
CA ASN A 718 6.80 26.73 -39.39
C ASN A 718 8.21 26.64 -40.02
N GLY A 719 8.30 26.09 -41.24
CA GLY A 719 9.53 26.01 -42.02
C GLY A 719 10.54 24.96 -41.55
N SER A 720 10.14 24.01 -40.70
CA SER A 720 11.04 22.93 -40.27
C SER A 720 11.43 22.02 -41.43
N GLN A 721 12.68 21.54 -41.42
CA GLN A 721 13.18 20.67 -42.47
C GLN A 721 12.48 19.31 -42.48
N ILE A 722 12.30 18.76 -43.68
CA ILE A 722 11.75 17.41 -43.86
C ILE A 722 12.72 16.38 -43.28
N MET A 723 12.22 15.52 -42.39
CA MET A 723 12.94 14.35 -41.89
C MET A 723 12.48 13.09 -42.64
N ASN A 724 13.39 12.14 -42.85
CA ASN A 724 13.09 10.83 -43.45
C ASN A 724 12.28 10.89 -44.77
N ASN A 725 12.50 11.94 -45.57
CA ASN A 725 11.79 12.21 -46.84
C ASN A 725 10.25 12.16 -46.73
N LYS A 726 9.68 12.44 -45.54
CA LYS A 726 8.25 12.35 -45.29
C LYS A 726 7.78 13.48 -44.37
N THR A 727 6.63 14.07 -44.70
CA THR A 727 5.89 14.93 -43.77
C THR A 727 4.92 14.09 -42.95
N MET A 728 4.93 14.28 -41.64
CA MET A 728 4.01 13.63 -40.73
C MET A 728 3.00 14.66 -40.20
N PRO A 729 1.69 14.51 -40.46
CA PRO A 729 0.69 15.41 -39.91
C PRO A 729 0.45 15.12 -38.42
N ALA A 730 0.19 16.17 -37.64
CA ALA A 730 -0.32 16.05 -36.29
C ALA A 730 -1.72 15.46 -36.28
N LYS A 731 -2.09 14.86 -35.14
CA LYS A 731 -3.34 14.13 -34.96
C LYS A 731 -4.24 14.82 -33.96
N VAL A 732 -5.52 14.87 -34.32
CA VAL A 732 -6.64 15.25 -33.45
C VAL A 732 -7.61 14.08 -33.52
N MET A 733 -7.33 13.03 -32.74
CA MET A 733 -7.84 11.67 -32.98
C MET A 733 -8.84 11.24 -31.91
N PRO A 734 -10.05 10.78 -32.27
CA PRO A 734 -11.03 10.33 -31.30
C PRO A 734 -10.61 9.01 -30.66
N ILE A 735 -10.67 8.94 -29.34
CA ILE A 735 -10.57 7.67 -28.62
C ILE A 735 -12.01 7.14 -28.52
N GLU A 736 -12.35 6.22 -29.42
CA GLU A 736 -13.73 5.78 -29.65
C GLU A 736 -14.28 4.90 -28.51
N GLN A 737 -13.47 3.99 -27.98
CA GLN A 737 -13.84 3.10 -26.88
C GLN A 737 -12.73 3.04 -25.83
N PRO A 738 -12.55 4.10 -25.03
CA PRO A 738 -11.70 4.02 -23.86
C PRO A 738 -12.33 3.10 -22.82
N VAL A 739 -11.50 2.33 -22.11
CA VAL A 739 -11.95 1.58 -20.94
C VAL A 739 -11.81 2.46 -19.71
N THR A 740 -12.86 2.52 -18.89
CA THR A 740 -12.92 3.45 -17.76
C THR A 740 -13.42 2.79 -16.49
N HIS A 741 -12.96 3.27 -15.33
CA HIS A 741 -13.42 2.82 -14.02
C HIS A 741 -13.19 1.32 -13.80
N VAL A 742 -11.97 0.85 -14.08
CA VAL A 742 -11.56 -0.53 -13.84
C VAL A 742 -10.58 -0.60 -12.68
N GLY A 743 -10.90 -1.45 -11.69
CA GLY A 743 -10.08 -1.71 -10.51
C GLY A 743 -9.49 -3.11 -10.51
N ILE A 744 -8.19 -3.23 -10.26
CA ILE A 744 -7.50 -4.50 -9.99
C ILE A 744 -7.02 -4.48 -8.54
N GLU A 745 -7.55 -5.38 -7.71
CA GLU A 745 -7.40 -5.28 -6.25
C GLU A 745 -6.97 -6.58 -5.57
N ASN A 746 -6.12 -6.44 -4.54
CA ASN A 746 -5.88 -7.46 -3.51
C ASN A 746 -5.58 -8.87 -4.04
N LEU A 747 -4.65 -8.97 -5.00
CA LEU A 747 -4.26 -10.24 -5.63
C LEU A 747 -2.75 -10.32 -5.86
N TYR A 748 -2.26 -11.53 -6.06
CA TYR A 748 -0.88 -11.83 -6.39
C TYR A 748 -0.76 -12.24 -7.86
N ILE A 749 0.20 -11.66 -8.58
CA ILE A 749 0.51 -12.02 -9.98
C ILE A 749 1.92 -12.57 -10.04
N THR A 750 2.08 -13.76 -10.60
CA THR A 750 3.40 -14.30 -10.93
C THR A 750 3.37 -14.95 -12.30
N GLN A 751 4.54 -15.05 -12.93
CA GLN A 751 4.69 -15.72 -14.19
C GLN A 751 5.74 -16.82 -14.02
N VAL A 752 5.54 -17.94 -14.71
CA VAL A 752 6.45 -19.08 -14.55
C VAL A 752 7.71 -18.86 -15.37
N MET A 753 8.84 -18.76 -14.67
CA MET A 753 10.14 -18.63 -15.32
C MET A 753 10.45 -19.87 -16.17
N PRO A 754 11.19 -19.71 -17.28
CA PRO A 754 11.74 -20.85 -18.01
C PRO A 754 12.57 -21.74 -17.09
N SER A 755 12.46 -23.06 -17.26
CA SER A 755 13.02 -24.07 -16.33
C SER A 755 14.54 -24.03 -16.14
N ASN A 756 15.28 -23.36 -17.02
CA ASN A 756 16.72 -23.18 -16.92
C ASN A 756 17.13 -21.97 -16.07
N TYR A 757 16.17 -21.27 -15.46
CA TYR A 757 16.43 -20.12 -14.59
C TYR A 757 15.63 -20.21 -13.28
N SER A 758 16.13 -19.51 -12.27
CA SER A 758 15.50 -19.29 -10.98
C SER A 758 15.33 -17.80 -10.69
N SER A 759 14.50 -17.46 -9.72
CA SER A 759 14.34 -16.07 -9.25
C SER A 759 15.65 -15.44 -8.79
N ALA A 760 16.57 -16.22 -8.23
CA ALA A 760 17.90 -15.77 -7.82
C ALA A 760 18.76 -15.30 -9.01
N ASP A 761 18.59 -15.90 -10.19
CA ASP A 761 19.36 -15.53 -11.40
C ASP A 761 18.97 -14.13 -11.93
N ALA A 762 17.76 -13.67 -11.61
CA ALA A 762 17.23 -12.38 -12.00
C ALA A 762 17.65 -11.24 -11.05
N VAL A 763 18.10 -11.53 -9.83
CA VAL A 763 18.53 -10.51 -8.86
C VAL A 763 19.74 -9.75 -9.43
N HIS A 764 19.59 -8.43 -9.53
CA HIS A 764 20.57 -7.52 -10.13
C HIS A 764 21.06 -7.89 -11.54
N ASN A 765 20.36 -8.75 -12.27
CA ASN A 765 20.69 -9.08 -13.65
C ASN A 765 19.81 -8.24 -14.59
N TYR A 766 20.39 -7.24 -15.25
CA TYR A 766 19.64 -6.35 -16.16
C TYR A 766 19.63 -6.84 -17.61
N GLY A 767 19.78 -8.15 -17.83
CA GLY A 767 19.65 -8.78 -19.14
C GLY A 767 18.23 -9.24 -19.47
N ASN A 768 17.98 -9.59 -20.73
CA ASN A 768 16.78 -10.32 -21.11
C ASN A 768 17.03 -11.84 -21.02
N MET A 769 16.64 -12.46 -19.91
CA MET A 769 16.88 -13.89 -19.69
C MET A 769 16.05 -14.78 -20.63
N ALA A 770 14.83 -14.35 -20.98
CA ALA A 770 13.91 -15.09 -21.85
C ALA A 770 13.06 -14.14 -22.72
N PRO A 771 13.63 -13.60 -23.80
CA PRO A 771 12.99 -12.60 -24.67
C PRO A 771 11.61 -13.00 -25.21
N ALA A 772 11.44 -14.28 -25.55
CA ALA A 772 10.18 -14.83 -26.06
C ALA A 772 9.03 -14.79 -25.02
N MET A 773 9.36 -14.66 -23.74
CA MET A 773 8.43 -14.63 -22.61
C MET A 773 8.49 -13.30 -21.85
N ALA A 774 8.66 -12.20 -22.59
CA ALA A 774 8.67 -10.85 -22.04
C ALA A 774 7.25 -10.25 -21.89
N MET A 775 6.32 -10.97 -21.25
CA MET A 775 4.95 -10.49 -21.02
C MET A 775 4.85 -9.65 -19.74
N HIS A 776 3.95 -8.66 -19.74
CA HIS A 776 3.74 -7.78 -18.59
C HIS A 776 2.78 -8.38 -17.56
N GLY A 777 2.80 -7.88 -16.33
CA GLY A 777 1.75 -8.16 -15.36
C GLY A 777 0.44 -7.52 -15.79
N ILE A 778 0.38 -6.19 -15.74
CA ILE A 778 -0.81 -5.39 -16.07
C ILE A 778 -0.46 -4.37 -17.17
N VAL A 779 -1.30 -4.29 -18.19
CA VAL A 779 -1.25 -3.24 -19.22
C VAL A 779 -2.49 -2.36 -19.13
N LEU A 780 -2.31 -1.04 -19.08
CA LEU A 780 -3.39 -0.06 -19.21
C LEU A 780 -3.23 0.68 -20.54
N ARG A 781 -4.09 0.39 -21.52
CA ARG A 781 -4.01 0.98 -22.85
C ARG A 781 -5.34 1.55 -23.31
N TYR A 782 -5.35 2.83 -23.67
CA TYR A 782 -6.58 3.62 -23.88
C TYR A 782 -7.53 3.50 -22.67
N ALA A 783 -6.95 3.66 -21.48
CA ALA A 783 -7.65 3.48 -20.21
C ALA A 783 -7.66 4.77 -19.40
N ARG A 784 -8.76 5.09 -18.73
CA ARG A 784 -8.84 6.26 -17.85
C ARG A 784 -9.66 6.03 -16.60
N ASP A 785 -9.37 6.76 -15.53
CA ASP A 785 -10.07 6.65 -14.26
C ASP A 785 -10.00 5.20 -13.70
N CYS A 786 -8.87 4.51 -13.89
CA CYS A 786 -8.64 3.12 -13.45
C CYS A 786 -7.63 3.06 -12.30
N TRP A 787 -7.65 1.97 -11.52
CA TRP A 787 -6.74 1.83 -10.38
C TRP A 787 -6.19 0.42 -10.19
N VAL A 788 -5.03 0.36 -9.54
CA VAL A 788 -4.37 -0.88 -9.11
C VAL A 788 -4.03 -0.73 -7.63
N LYS A 789 -4.62 -1.57 -6.78
CA LYS A 789 -4.51 -1.44 -5.33
C LYS A 789 -4.26 -2.75 -4.59
N GLY A 790 -3.29 -2.77 -3.68
CA GLY A 790 -3.01 -3.97 -2.89
C GLY A 790 -2.56 -5.14 -3.75
N VAL A 791 -2.00 -4.91 -4.92
CA VAL A 791 -1.49 -5.96 -5.81
C VAL A 791 -0.03 -6.26 -5.47
N ARG A 792 0.30 -7.54 -5.41
CA ARG A 792 1.68 -8.01 -5.33
C ARG A 792 2.07 -8.67 -6.65
N THR A 793 3.17 -8.26 -7.26
CA THR A 793 3.74 -8.98 -8.41
C THR A 793 5.05 -9.62 -8.00
N PHE A 794 5.31 -10.84 -8.46
CA PHE A 794 6.58 -11.51 -8.29
C PHE A 794 7.09 -12.12 -9.59
N MET A 795 8.32 -11.76 -9.97
CA MET A 795 9.00 -12.27 -11.16
C MET A 795 8.12 -12.16 -12.41
N THR A 796 7.82 -10.93 -12.83
CA THR A 796 7.10 -10.72 -14.09
C THR A 796 8.01 -10.93 -15.30
N GLY A 797 7.41 -11.33 -16.43
CA GLY A 797 8.15 -11.56 -17.67
C GLY A 797 8.87 -10.32 -18.17
N SER A 798 8.23 -9.15 -18.07
CA SER A 798 8.81 -7.83 -18.29
C SER A 798 8.26 -6.87 -17.22
N HIS A 799 7.54 -5.82 -17.59
CA HIS A 799 6.95 -4.84 -16.68
C HIS A 799 5.90 -5.44 -15.72
N PRO A 800 5.93 -5.14 -14.41
CA PRO A 800 4.78 -5.36 -13.53
C PRO A 800 3.55 -4.55 -13.97
N ILE A 801 3.74 -3.28 -14.32
CA ILE A 801 2.70 -2.41 -14.90
C ILE A 801 3.30 -1.65 -16.08
N ALA A 802 2.55 -1.59 -17.19
CA ALA A 802 2.85 -0.72 -18.32
C ALA A 802 1.62 0.08 -18.76
N THR A 803 1.78 1.39 -18.94
CA THR A 803 0.75 2.26 -19.50
C THR A 803 1.04 2.60 -20.96
N GLU A 804 -0.01 2.81 -21.75
CA GLU A 804 0.10 3.25 -23.15
C GLU A 804 -1.15 4.05 -23.53
N SER A 805 -1.05 5.37 -23.51
CA SER A 805 -2.20 6.28 -23.58
C SER A 805 -3.19 6.01 -22.44
N ALA A 806 -2.84 6.46 -21.25
CA ALA A 806 -3.67 6.31 -20.05
C ALA A 806 -3.79 7.64 -19.28
N ARG A 807 -4.91 7.86 -18.59
CA ARG A 807 -5.18 9.14 -17.90
C ARG A 807 -5.89 8.93 -16.56
N ASN A 808 -5.60 9.73 -15.55
CA ASN A 808 -6.24 9.63 -14.22
C ASN A 808 -6.09 8.23 -13.59
N ILE A 809 -4.93 7.60 -13.76
CA ILE A 809 -4.64 6.28 -13.20
C ILE A 809 -4.20 6.44 -11.74
N GLN A 810 -4.62 5.54 -10.86
CA GLN A 810 -4.16 5.50 -9.48
C GLN A 810 -3.53 4.13 -9.14
N VAL A 811 -2.22 4.11 -8.95
CA VAL A 811 -1.44 2.94 -8.55
C VAL A 811 -1.06 3.12 -7.08
N GLN A 812 -1.74 2.41 -6.19
CA GLN A 812 -1.69 2.66 -4.75
C GLN A 812 -1.45 1.40 -3.92
N ASP A 813 -0.61 1.46 -2.89
CA ASP A 813 -0.46 0.40 -1.87
C ASP A 813 -0.05 -0.96 -2.48
N ASN A 814 0.91 -0.99 -3.42
CA ASN A 814 1.33 -2.21 -4.12
C ASN A 814 2.77 -2.64 -3.79
N LEU A 815 3.07 -3.92 -4.03
CA LEU A 815 4.42 -4.49 -3.95
C LEU A 815 4.81 -5.09 -5.30
N PHE A 816 5.83 -4.52 -5.94
CA PHE A 816 6.36 -5.02 -7.21
C PHE A 816 7.77 -5.57 -7.00
N ASP A 817 7.93 -6.90 -7.07
CA ASP A 817 9.20 -7.57 -6.83
C ASP A 817 9.65 -8.43 -8.01
N GLY A 818 10.66 -7.95 -8.74
CA GLY A 818 11.39 -8.75 -9.70
C GLY A 818 10.75 -8.86 -11.09
N ALA A 819 11.63 -8.84 -12.09
CA ALA A 819 11.35 -9.20 -13.46
C ALA A 819 12.58 -9.94 -14.03
N TRP A 820 12.36 -10.88 -14.95
CA TRP A 820 13.46 -11.66 -15.55
C TRP A 820 13.93 -11.17 -16.93
N ASN A 821 13.12 -10.36 -17.62
CA ASN A 821 13.63 -9.57 -18.74
C ASN A 821 13.79 -8.11 -18.27
N LYS A 822 15.02 -7.63 -18.31
CA LYS A 822 15.40 -6.26 -17.93
C LYS A 822 16.35 -5.58 -18.94
N GLY A 823 16.76 -6.27 -19.99
CA GLY A 823 17.71 -5.78 -21.00
C GLY A 823 17.06 -5.07 -22.18
N ALA A 824 17.49 -5.45 -23.38
CA ALA A 824 17.12 -4.82 -24.66
C ALA A 824 15.63 -4.55 -24.83
N GLY A 825 15.30 -3.38 -25.41
CA GLY A 825 13.91 -2.94 -25.63
C GLY A 825 13.21 -2.37 -24.40
N GLY A 826 13.93 -2.14 -23.30
CA GLY A 826 13.44 -1.43 -22.13
C GLY A 826 12.43 -2.23 -21.30
N ASN A 827 12.86 -3.39 -20.77
CA ASN A 827 12.00 -4.28 -19.98
C ASN A 827 12.16 -4.10 -18.46
N GLY A 828 11.18 -4.61 -17.71
CA GLY A 828 11.27 -4.75 -16.25
C GLY A 828 11.09 -3.46 -15.46
N TYR A 829 10.43 -2.47 -16.05
CA TYR A 829 10.08 -1.20 -15.40
C TYR A 829 8.72 -1.26 -14.69
N LEU A 830 8.54 -0.47 -13.64
CA LEU A 830 7.24 0.17 -13.41
C LEU A 830 7.10 1.28 -14.47
N ARG A 831 6.39 0.99 -15.56
CA ARG A 831 6.44 1.80 -16.78
C ARG A 831 5.25 2.76 -16.89
N GLY A 832 5.53 4.05 -16.69
CA GLY A 832 4.63 5.14 -17.04
C GLY A 832 4.95 5.72 -18.42
N SER A 833 4.50 5.09 -19.50
CA SER A 833 4.56 5.64 -20.86
C SER A 833 3.21 6.24 -21.27
N ARG A 834 3.25 7.44 -21.89
CA ARG A 834 2.05 8.15 -22.38
C ARG A 834 0.93 8.13 -21.33
N VAL A 835 1.28 8.52 -20.10
CA VAL A 835 0.36 8.58 -18.96
C VAL A 835 0.23 10.01 -18.46
N TRP A 836 -1.00 10.44 -18.19
CA TRP A 836 -1.30 11.82 -17.82
C TRP A 836 -2.11 11.91 -16.53
N ASP A 837 -1.85 12.95 -15.74
CA ASP A 837 -2.62 13.30 -14.54
C ASP A 837 -2.84 12.10 -13.59
N SER A 838 -1.84 11.24 -13.44
CA SER A 838 -1.95 9.98 -12.71
C SER A 838 -1.15 9.99 -11.40
N LEU A 839 -1.57 9.17 -10.43
CA LEU A 839 -1.03 9.10 -9.08
C LEU A 839 -0.42 7.72 -8.79
N TYR A 840 0.84 7.71 -8.35
CA TYR A 840 1.57 6.54 -7.88
C TYR A 840 1.93 6.76 -6.41
N PHE A 841 1.16 6.16 -5.50
CA PHE A 841 1.23 6.42 -4.07
C PHE A 841 1.55 5.14 -3.28
N ASN A 842 2.52 5.21 -2.35
CA ASN A 842 2.78 4.13 -1.39
C ASN A 842 3.03 2.75 -2.03
N ASN A 843 3.91 2.72 -3.04
CA ASN A 843 4.31 1.46 -3.67
C ASN A 843 5.72 1.07 -3.23
N THR A 844 5.94 -0.23 -3.04
CA THR A 844 7.26 -0.83 -2.81
C THR A 844 7.77 -1.48 -4.09
N LEU A 845 8.95 -1.08 -4.55
CA LEU A 845 9.58 -1.63 -5.76
C LEU A 845 10.93 -2.28 -5.42
N ARG A 846 11.11 -3.53 -5.80
CA ARG A 846 12.33 -4.32 -5.58
C ARG A 846 12.69 -5.10 -6.85
N ASN A 847 13.99 -5.29 -7.09
CA ASN A 847 14.51 -6.14 -8.17
C ASN A 847 14.01 -5.81 -9.60
N LEU A 848 13.43 -4.63 -9.80
CA LEU A 848 13.04 -4.07 -11.09
C LEU A 848 14.21 -3.33 -11.73
N ARG A 849 14.06 -2.94 -13.00
CA ARG A 849 15.03 -2.10 -13.70
C ARG A 849 14.80 -0.62 -13.44
N HIS A 850 13.65 -0.03 -13.77
CA HIS A 850 13.42 1.40 -13.57
C HIS A 850 11.99 1.67 -13.10
N PHE A 851 11.73 2.77 -12.40
CA PHE A 851 10.43 3.42 -12.43
C PHE A 851 10.52 4.56 -13.45
N THR A 852 9.75 4.49 -14.53
CA THR A 852 9.77 5.51 -15.59
C THR A 852 8.52 6.38 -15.64
N PHE A 853 8.75 7.67 -15.91
CA PHE A 853 7.84 8.47 -16.72
C PHE A 853 8.52 8.74 -18.06
N GLN A 854 7.82 8.50 -19.16
CA GLN A 854 8.42 8.58 -20.49
C GLN A 854 7.38 8.89 -21.57
N TRP A 855 7.87 9.34 -22.73
CA TRP A 855 7.08 9.53 -23.95
C TRP A 855 5.85 10.42 -23.74
N SER A 856 6.11 11.68 -23.43
CA SER A 856 5.12 12.73 -23.17
C SER A 856 4.24 12.50 -21.95
N SER A 857 4.66 11.67 -21.00
CA SER A 857 3.94 11.53 -19.74
C SER A 857 4.01 12.84 -18.95
N MET A 858 2.86 13.44 -18.64
CA MET A 858 2.82 14.77 -18.02
C MET A 858 1.78 14.90 -16.90
N GLY A 859 2.07 15.76 -15.92
CA GLY A 859 1.15 16.08 -14.83
C GLY A 859 0.99 14.95 -13.80
N ASN A 860 1.86 13.93 -13.83
CA ASN A 860 1.76 12.79 -12.93
C ASN A 860 2.43 13.09 -11.58
N VAL A 861 2.02 12.34 -10.56
CA VAL A 861 2.57 12.41 -9.21
C VAL A 861 3.05 11.03 -8.79
N ALA A 862 4.34 10.90 -8.45
CA ALA A 862 4.93 9.77 -7.75
C ALA A 862 5.28 10.21 -6.33
N ILE A 863 4.52 9.73 -5.35
CA ILE A 863 4.62 10.19 -3.96
C ILE A 863 4.72 9.02 -2.99
N PHE A 864 5.61 9.15 -2.01
CA PHE A 864 5.72 8.20 -0.90
C PHE A 864 5.96 6.75 -1.34
N ASN A 865 6.75 6.53 -2.40
CA ASN A 865 7.15 5.19 -2.83
C ASN A 865 8.50 4.81 -2.22
N ASP A 866 8.69 3.52 -1.94
CA ASP A 866 9.97 2.94 -1.49
C ASP A 866 10.53 2.06 -2.61
N MET A 867 11.69 2.44 -3.15
CA MET A 867 12.29 1.75 -4.29
C MET A 867 13.80 1.56 -4.16
N THR A 868 14.26 0.42 -4.68
CA THR A 868 15.70 0.11 -4.85
C THR A 868 16.21 0.29 -6.28
N ASN A 869 15.33 0.70 -7.19
CA ASN A 869 15.68 1.14 -8.54
C ASN A 869 15.73 2.66 -8.61
N ASP A 870 16.28 3.19 -9.68
CA ASP A 870 16.24 4.62 -10.01
C ASP A 870 14.83 5.10 -10.42
N PHE A 871 14.64 6.42 -10.35
CA PHE A 871 13.56 7.11 -11.03
C PHE A 871 14.08 7.66 -12.37
N ASN A 872 13.55 7.15 -13.47
CA ASN A 872 14.12 7.30 -14.79
C ASN A 872 13.20 8.11 -15.70
N LEU A 873 13.58 9.37 -15.92
CA LEU A 873 12.95 10.23 -16.93
C LEU A 873 13.52 9.83 -18.28
N HIS A 874 12.91 8.79 -18.86
CA HIS A 874 13.47 8.02 -19.98
C HIS A 874 13.54 8.81 -21.29
N GLY A 875 12.95 10.01 -21.35
CA GLY A 875 12.89 10.84 -22.53
C GLY A 875 11.62 10.67 -23.36
N GLY A 876 11.58 11.44 -24.45
CA GLY A 876 10.38 11.65 -25.24
C GLY A 876 9.47 12.76 -24.70
N PHE A 877 10.07 13.81 -24.14
CA PHE A 877 9.39 15.05 -23.73
C PHE A 877 8.37 14.91 -22.59
N GLU A 878 8.56 13.95 -21.67
CA GLU A 878 7.87 13.91 -20.38
C GLU A 878 8.18 15.15 -19.52
N GLY A 879 7.18 15.72 -18.88
CA GLY A 879 7.34 17.00 -18.19
C GLY A 879 6.25 17.28 -17.18
N MET A 880 6.45 18.29 -16.33
CA MET A 880 5.47 18.72 -15.35
C MET A 880 5.05 17.61 -14.36
N ASN A 881 5.90 16.61 -14.14
CA ASN A 881 5.65 15.55 -13.17
C ASN A 881 6.19 15.94 -11.80
N LEU A 882 5.56 15.47 -10.73
CA LEU A 882 6.00 15.63 -9.36
C LEU A 882 6.50 14.29 -8.81
N ILE A 883 7.72 14.30 -8.31
CA ILE A 883 8.34 13.18 -7.61
C ILE A 883 8.64 13.68 -6.20
N GLU A 884 7.86 13.26 -5.21
CA GLU A 884 8.03 13.76 -3.84
C GLU A 884 7.93 12.69 -2.75
N LEU A 885 8.61 12.92 -1.62
CA LEU A 885 8.53 12.06 -0.43
C LEU A 885 8.89 10.59 -0.67
N ASN A 886 9.55 10.26 -1.78
CA ASN A 886 9.95 8.89 -2.08
C ASN A 886 11.26 8.53 -1.38
N LYS A 887 11.43 7.26 -1.04
CA LYS A 887 12.69 6.65 -0.63
C LYS A 887 13.29 5.94 -1.84
N ILE A 888 14.42 6.43 -2.33
CA ILE A 888 15.14 5.92 -3.51
C ILE A 888 16.52 5.49 -3.05
N ASN A 889 16.68 4.22 -2.69
CA ASN A 889 17.96 3.68 -2.25
C ASN A 889 18.56 2.77 -3.32
N VAL A 890 19.50 3.30 -4.10
CA VAL A 890 20.03 2.60 -5.27
C VAL A 890 21.33 1.86 -4.92
N PRO A 891 21.37 0.51 -4.97
CA PRO A 891 22.57 -0.25 -4.65
C PRO A 891 23.63 -0.15 -5.77
N TYR A 892 24.87 -0.56 -5.48
CA TYR A 892 25.95 -0.55 -6.47
C TYR A 892 25.71 -1.51 -7.64
N GLU A 893 25.03 -2.62 -7.36
CA GLU A 893 24.67 -3.64 -8.32
C GLU A 893 23.64 -3.12 -9.34
N HIS A 894 22.92 -2.02 -9.03
CA HIS A 894 22.04 -1.35 -9.97
C HIS A 894 22.84 -0.52 -11.00
N ARG A 895 23.25 -1.19 -12.07
CA ARG A 895 24.08 -0.63 -13.14
C ARG A 895 24.02 -1.46 -14.41
N ALA A 896 24.37 -0.83 -15.54
CA ALA A 896 24.45 -1.46 -16.84
C ALA A 896 25.35 -2.71 -16.86
N ASP A 897 26.53 -2.63 -16.25
CA ASP A 897 27.51 -3.73 -16.17
C ASP A 897 27.03 -4.98 -15.41
N SER A 898 25.90 -4.90 -14.69
CA SER A 898 25.32 -6.09 -14.04
C SER A 898 24.45 -6.90 -15.01
N CYS A 899 24.33 -6.48 -16.27
CA CYS A 899 23.72 -7.29 -17.32
C CYS A 899 24.58 -8.50 -17.71
N LYS A 900 23.96 -9.69 -17.82
CA LYS A 900 24.66 -10.94 -18.14
C LYS A 900 24.41 -11.49 -19.54
N ILE A 901 23.23 -11.26 -20.12
CA ILE A 901 22.80 -11.83 -21.41
C ILE A 901 21.75 -10.95 -22.07
N ASN A 902 21.74 -10.90 -23.41
CA ASN A 902 20.79 -10.09 -24.19
C ASN A 902 20.71 -8.66 -23.62
N CYS A 903 21.90 -8.15 -23.33
CA CYS A 903 22.08 -6.81 -22.84
C CYS A 903 21.62 -5.88 -23.94
N GLY A 904 20.62 -5.07 -23.61
CA GLY A 904 20.33 -3.95 -24.47
C GLY A 904 21.45 -2.96 -24.37
N GLY A 905 21.90 -2.44 -25.50
CA GLY A 905 22.32 -1.06 -25.50
C GLY A 905 21.12 -0.17 -25.22
N GLU A 906 21.42 1.04 -24.80
CA GLU A 906 20.52 2.19 -24.66
C GLU A 906 19.97 2.67 -26.03
N SER A 907 19.50 1.75 -26.89
CA SER A 907 18.91 2.07 -28.19
C SER A 907 17.70 1.21 -28.52
N ASP A 908 16.63 1.85 -29.00
CA ASP A 908 15.47 1.17 -29.56
C ASP A 908 15.82 0.61 -30.96
N GLY A 909 16.55 -0.51 -31.03
CA GLY A 909 16.68 -1.38 -32.21
C GLY A 909 17.40 -0.84 -33.46
N ASP A 910 17.55 0.47 -33.63
CA ASP A 910 18.10 1.09 -34.84
C ASP A 910 19.21 2.13 -34.55
N GLY A 911 19.62 2.29 -33.28
CA GLY A 911 20.74 3.14 -32.88
C GLY A 911 21.97 2.30 -32.49
N PRO A 912 23.21 2.73 -32.78
CA PRO A 912 24.40 2.09 -32.25
C PRO A 912 24.32 2.04 -30.73
N GLU A 913 24.62 0.87 -30.20
CA GLU A 913 24.77 0.60 -28.77
C GLU A 913 25.75 1.63 -28.19
N GLY A 914 25.25 2.53 -27.33
CA GLY A 914 26.14 3.32 -26.49
C GLY A 914 26.86 2.37 -25.53
N ASP A 915 28.18 2.45 -25.48
CA ASP A 915 28.98 1.73 -24.50
C ASP A 915 28.66 2.29 -23.10
N GLU A 916 27.79 1.62 -22.36
CA GLU A 916 27.48 1.93 -20.95
C GLU A 916 28.54 1.40 -19.97
N SER A 917 29.66 0.85 -20.46
CA SER A 917 30.64 0.21 -19.59
C SER A 917 31.15 1.16 -18.51
N GLY A 918 31.08 0.71 -17.26
CA GLY A 918 31.51 1.48 -16.09
C GLY A 918 30.51 2.54 -15.59
N THR A 919 29.34 2.71 -16.22
CA THR A 919 28.28 3.58 -15.69
C THR A 919 27.56 2.92 -14.51
N THR A 920 27.08 3.72 -13.56
CA THR A 920 26.25 3.23 -12.45
C THR A 920 25.01 4.10 -12.35
N TRP A 921 23.84 3.49 -12.49
CA TRP A 921 22.58 4.22 -12.45
C TRP A 921 22.37 4.80 -11.05
N ALA A 922 21.97 6.06 -11.00
CA ALA A 922 21.79 6.86 -9.78
C ALA A 922 20.29 7.09 -9.53
N PRO A 923 19.87 7.59 -8.34
CA PRO A 923 18.47 7.80 -8.01
C PRO A 923 17.65 8.60 -9.04
N ILE A 924 18.30 9.49 -9.80
CA ILE A 924 17.69 10.23 -10.91
C ILE A 924 18.43 9.88 -12.20
N TYR A 925 17.68 9.49 -13.22
CA TYR A 925 18.13 9.50 -14.60
C TYR A 925 17.39 10.57 -15.40
N TRP A 926 18.13 11.33 -16.21
CA TRP A 926 17.60 12.39 -17.06
C TRP A 926 18.01 12.17 -18.52
N SER A 927 17.05 12.07 -19.43
CA SER A 927 17.34 11.87 -20.85
C SER A 927 17.75 13.19 -21.51
N THR A 928 18.99 13.30 -21.99
CA THR A 928 19.45 14.47 -22.74
C THR A 928 20.41 14.17 -23.90
N GLY A 929 20.55 15.14 -24.81
CA GLY A 929 21.55 15.16 -25.85
C GLY A 929 21.41 14.09 -26.94
N ASN A 930 22.56 13.73 -27.51
CA ASN A 930 22.65 12.75 -28.59
C ASN A 930 22.22 11.36 -28.13
N LYS A 931 22.47 11.02 -26.86
CA LYS A 931 22.13 9.71 -26.30
C LYS A 931 20.62 9.54 -26.14
N ALA A 932 19.94 10.56 -25.60
CA ALA A 932 18.49 10.60 -25.46
C ALA A 932 17.71 10.26 -26.74
N SER A 933 18.27 10.64 -27.88
CA SER A 933 17.60 10.54 -29.18
C SER A 933 17.48 9.13 -29.71
N ALA A 934 18.24 8.19 -29.15
CA ALA A 934 18.03 6.77 -29.39
C ALA A 934 16.72 6.23 -28.75
N TRP A 935 16.06 7.02 -27.88
CA TRP A 935 14.85 6.66 -27.14
C TRP A 935 13.70 7.65 -27.25
N SER A 936 13.60 8.32 -28.40
CA SER A 936 12.59 9.35 -28.65
C SER A 936 12.96 10.76 -28.14
N GLY A 937 14.21 11.05 -27.79
CA GLY A 937 14.67 12.42 -27.56
C GLY A 937 14.61 12.87 -26.10
N ALA A 938 14.90 14.15 -25.85
CA ALA A 938 15.18 14.67 -24.51
C ALA A 938 13.96 14.69 -23.57
N SER A 939 14.23 14.65 -22.25
CA SER A 939 13.25 14.91 -21.20
C SER A 939 12.72 16.35 -21.28
N GLY A 940 11.42 16.50 -21.04
CA GLY A 940 10.68 17.75 -21.18
C GLY A 940 10.76 18.68 -19.96
N PRO A 941 9.97 19.76 -19.94
CA PRO A 941 10.11 20.84 -18.96
C PRO A 941 9.59 20.48 -17.57
N GLN A 942 10.21 21.11 -16.57
CA GLN A 942 9.68 21.30 -15.22
C GLN A 942 9.26 19.99 -14.52
N ASN A 943 10.08 18.94 -14.62
CA ASN A 943 9.94 17.78 -13.73
C ASN A 943 10.47 18.17 -12.34
N VAL A 944 9.66 17.97 -11.30
CA VAL A 944 9.90 18.51 -9.96
C VAL A 944 10.23 17.39 -8.99
N PHE A 945 11.38 17.51 -8.32
CA PHE A 945 11.78 16.65 -7.21
C PHE A 945 11.70 17.45 -5.89
N TYR A 946 11.01 16.90 -4.89
CA TYR A 946 10.83 17.57 -3.61
C TYR A 946 10.81 16.58 -2.44
N ARG A 947 11.66 16.82 -1.42
CA ARG A 947 11.71 15.99 -0.19
C ARG A 947 11.84 14.47 -0.40
N ASN A 948 12.49 14.04 -1.48
CA ASN A 948 12.83 12.63 -1.65
C ASN A 948 14.06 12.29 -0.80
N ASN A 949 14.06 11.12 -0.16
CA ASN A 949 15.25 10.54 0.44
C ASN A 949 15.99 9.71 -0.61
N MET A 950 17.16 10.19 -1.05
CA MET A 950 17.88 9.61 -2.19
C MET A 950 19.30 9.23 -1.79
N THR A 951 19.61 7.94 -1.85
CA THR A 951 20.93 7.41 -1.51
C THR A 951 21.47 6.50 -2.60
N LYS A 952 22.80 6.43 -2.71
CA LYS A 952 23.51 5.66 -3.75
C LYS A 952 24.83 5.09 -3.25
N ALA A 953 25.08 3.81 -3.54
CA ALA A 953 26.43 3.23 -3.50
C ALA A 953 27.08 3.30 -4.90
N PHE A 954 28.06 4.19 -5.09
CA PHE A 954 28.79 4.34 -6.37
C PHE A 954 29.96 3.36 -6.55
N LYS A 955 30.35 2.64 -5.50
CA LYS A 955 31.49 1.70 -5.51
C LYS A 955 31.09 0.36 -4.92
N ALA A 956 31.71 -0.71 -5.44
CA ALA A 956 31.53 -2.05 -4.92
C ALA A 956 31.85 -2.11 -3.41
N GLY A 957 30.93 -2.67 -2.63
CA GLY A 957 31.09 -2.83 -1.18
C GLY A 957 31.05 -1.53 -0.37
N ALA A 958 30.77 -0.38 -0.98
CA ALA A 958 30.50 0.85 -0.25
C ALA A 958 29.07 0.84 0.28
N SER A 959 28.86 1.45 1.45
CA SER A 959 27.51 1.78 1.93
C SER A 959 26.89 2.88 1.07
N GLU A 960 25.57 2.90 1.00
CA GLU A 960 24.86 3.98 0.34
C GLU A 960 25.06 5.30 1.11
N GLY A 961 25.28 6.38 0.35
CA GLY A 961 25.43 7.73 0.90
C GLY A 961 24.52 8.72 0.18
N ASP A 962 24.44 9.94 0.70
CA ASP A 962 23.58 11.01 0.17
C ASP A 962 23.83 11.26 -1.33
N TYR A 963 22.74 11.34 -2.09
CA TYR A 963 22.79 11.73 -3.50
C TYR A 963 22.79 13.26 -3.65
N THR A 964 23.95 13.87 -3.43
CA THR A 964 24.15 15.32 -3.55
C THR A 964 24.20 15.77 -5.02
N PRO A 965 23.73 16.98 -5.37
CA PRO A 965 23.21 18.03 -4.46
C PRO A 965 21.74 17.87 -4.08
N TYR A 966 21.01 16.94 -4.70
CA TYR A 966 19.55 16.87 -4.67
C TYR A 966 18.97 16.28 -3.39
N PHE A 967 19.79 15.61 -2.58
CA PHE A 967 19.45 15.14 -1.26
C PHE A 967 20.61 15.31 -0.28
N LYS A 968 20.28 15.63 0.97
CA LYS A 968 21.19 15.68 2.11
C LYS A 968 20.47 15.21 3.37
N SER A 969 21.02 14.20 4.03
CA SER A 969 20.47 13.59 5.25
C SER A 969 20.41 14.53 6.45
N ASP A 970 21.21 15.62 6.43
CA ASP A 970 21.19 16.67 7.46
C ASP A 970 19.97 17.62 7.36
N GLY A 971 19.10 17.42 6.36
CA GLY A 971 17.91 18.22 6.11
C GLY A 971 18.18 19.58 5.45
N SER A 972 19.42 19.94 5.14
CA SER A 972 19.76 21.27 4.59
C SER A 972 19.23 21.52 3.17
N ALA A 973 18.76 20.48 2.48
CA ALA A 973 18.11 20.57 1.16
C ALA A 973 16.59 20.31 1.23
N SER A 974 16.00 20.15 2.42
CA SER A 974 14.63 19.64 2.56
C SER A 974 13.54 20.60 2.07
N SER A 975 13.82 21.90 2.05
CA SER A 975 12.86 22.90 1.56
C SER A 975 13.04 23.26 0.09
N THR A 976 14.14 22.84 -0.53
CA THR A 976 14.45 23.21 -1.91
C THR A 976 13.55 22.45 -2.89
N VAL A 977 12.91 23.19 -3.79
CA VAL A 977 12.11 22.62 -4.89
C VAL A 977 12.98 22.51 -6.13
N TRP A 978 13.36 21.30 -6.51
CA TRP A 978 14.27 21.03 -7.62
C TRP A 978 13.50 20.88 -8.93
N GLN A 979 13.51 21.92 -9.78
CA GLN A 979 12.82 21.92 -11.07
C GLN A 979 13.81 21.63 -12.20
N PHE A 980 13.80 20.40 -12.72
CA PHE A 980 14.64 19.99 -13.83
C PHE A 980 14.05 20.41 -15.18
N GLY A 981 14.93 20.73 -16.14
CA GLY A 981 14.52 21.24 -17.44
C GLY A 981 13.89 22.63 -17.36
N TRP A 982 14.33 23.47 -16.42
CA TRP A 982 13.69 24.77 -16.16
C TRP A 982 14.72 25.85 -15.85
N ASP A 983 14.55 27.03 -16.44
CA ASP A 983 15.51 28.11 -16.29
C ASP A 983 15.49 28.72 -14.88
N ARG A 984 16.64 29.28 -14.48
CA ARG A 984 16.83 29.94 -13.18
C ARG A 984 16.86 31.47 -13.27
N ALA A 985 16.30 32.10 -14.29
CA ALA A 985 16.31 33.57 -14.42
C ALA A 985 15.52 34.25 -13.28
N SER A 986 14.49 33.59 -12.76
CA SER A 986 13.69 34.02 -11.60
C SER A 986 13.49 32.87 -10.60
N THR A 987 12.88 33.17 -9.44
CA THR A 987 12.52 32.14 -8.43
C THR A 987 11.63 31.04 -9.02
N THR A 988 10.70 31.40 -9.91
CA THR A 988 9.74 30.47 -10.52
C THR A 988 10.19 29.96 -11.89
N GLY A 989 11.28 30.51 -12.46
CA GLY A 989 11.61 30.34 -13.87
C GLY A 989 10.54 30.91 -14.80
N SER A 990 10.74 30.75 -16.11
CA SER A 990 9.84 31.24 -17.16
C SER A 990 9.79 30.36 -18.42
N HIS A 991 10.79 29.51 -18.68
CA HIS A 991 10.87 28.68 -19.88
C HIS A 991 11.68 27.39 -19.67
N TYR A 992 11.48 26.45 -20.60
CA TYR A 992 12.28 25.24 -20.72
C TYR A 992 13.74 25.59 -21.00
N GLN A 993 14.65 25.04 -20.20
CA GLN A 993 16.09 25.13 -20.41
C GLN A 993 16.71 23.74 -20.30
N GLN A 994 17.44 23.32 -21.33
CA GLN A 994 18.21 22.08 -21.32
C GLN A 994 19.29 22.12 -20.24
N LEU A 995 19.66 20.95 -19.72
CA LEU A 995 20.83 20.84 -18.85
C LEU A 995 22.09 21.21 -19.65
N SER A 996 23.02 21.91 -19.01
CA SER A 996 24.24 22.40 -19.64
C SER A 996 25.36 22.51 -18.61
N LEU A 997 26.61 22.25 -19.00
CA LEU A 997 27.77 22.40 -18.11
C LEU A 997 28.31 23.84 -18.08
N ASP A 998 28.10 24.60 -19.15
CA ASP A 998 28.59 25.97 -19.31
C ASP A 998 27.48 27.04 -19.34
N GLY A 999 26.22 26.59 -19.33
CA GLY A 999 25.03 27.42 -19.38
C GLY A 999 24.54 27.75 -20.80
N THR A 1000 25.26 27.30 -21.82
CA THR A 1000 24.97 27.58 -23.23
C THR A 1000 24.75 26.32 -24.06
N ASP A 1001 25.64 25.33 -23.98
CA ASP A 1001 25.57 24.13 -24.81
C ASP A 1001 24.80 23.01 -24.07
N PRO A 1002 23.77 22.39 -24.70
CA PRO A 1002 23.04 21.30 -24.07
C PRO A 1002 23.94 20.10 -23.75
N LEU A 1003 23.65 19.44 -22.62
CA LEU A 1003 24.39 18.29 -22.12
C LEU A 1003 24.25 17.12 -23.12
N PRO A 1004 25.35 16.53 -23.60
CA PRO A 1004 25.28 15.48 -24.61
C PRO A 1004 24.85 14.11 -24.05
N ASP A 1005 25.12 13.86 -22.77
CA ASP A 1005 24.83 12.63 -22.04
C ASP A 1005 24.72 12.93 -20.53
N TRP A 1006 23.79 12.27 -19.85
CA TRP A 1006 23.62 12.33 -18.40
C TRP A 1006 24.65 11.49 -17.64
N ALA A 1007 25.11 10.40 -18.23
CA ALA A 1007 26.06 9.50 -17.59
C ALA A 1007 27.31 10.26 -17.13
N SER A 1008 27.79 9.97 -15.92
CA SER A 1008 28.90 10.64 -15.22
C SER A 1008 28.63 12.07 -14.71
N HIS A 1009 27.43 12.61 -14.92
CA HIS A 1009 27.03 13.94 -14.47
C HIS A 1009 25.98 13.94 -13.35
N GLU A 1010 25.70 12.78 -12.76
CA GLU A 1010 24.62 12.55 -11.79
C GLU A 1010 24.77 13.42 -10.52
N GLN A 1011 26.00 13.77 -10.14
CA GLN A 1011 26.30 14.62 -8.97
C GLN A 1011 26.65 16.07 -9.34
N THR A 1012 26.48 16.46 -10.61
CA THR A 1012 26.80 17.83 -11.08
C THR A 1012 25.81 18.84 -10.51
N ALA A 1013 26.32 19.98 -10.06
CA ALA A 1013 25.50 21.06 -9.50
C ALA A 1013 24.87 21.94 -10.59
N PHE A 1014 23.91 21.41 -11.36
CA PHE A 1014 23.21 22.11 -12.44
C PHE A 1014 22.40 23.35 -12.00
N GLN A 1015 22.19 23.52 -10.69
CA GLN A 1015 21.55 24.70 -10.10
C GLN A 1015 22.48 25.90 -9.94
N SER A 1016 23.79 25.75 -10.16
CA SER A 1016 24.80 26.79 -9.92
C SER A 1016 25.66 27.06 -11.14
N ASP A 1017 26.03 28.33 -11.34
CA ASP A 1017 26.91 28.74 -12.43
C ASP A 1017 28.27 28.01 -12.38
N PRO A 1018 28.84 27.61 -13.53
CA PRO A 1018 28.34 27.90 -14.88
C PRO A 1018 27.23 26.93 -15.36
N ALA A 1019 27.06 25.77 -14.75
CA ALA A 1019 26.09 24.75 -15.18
C ALA A 1019 24.63 25.24 -15.10
N ALA A 1020 23.73 24.77 -15.98
CA ALA A 1020 22.34 25.22 -16.06
C ALA A 1020 21.31 24.11 -16.31
N GLY A 1021 20.02 24.46 -16.31
CA GLY A 1021 18.90 23.55 -16.56
C GLY A 1021 18.21 22.98 -15.32
N VAL A 1022 18.66 23.30 -14.11
CA VAL A 1022 17.92 23.02 -12.86
C VAL A 1022 17.65 24.32 -12.12
N ASN A 1023 16.37 24.64 -11.89
CA ASN A 1023 15.97 25.75 -11.04
C ASN A 1023 15.70 25.25 -9.63
N ALA A 1024 16.57 25.64 -8.70
CA ALA A 1024 16.47 25.35 -7.27
C ALA A 1024 16.29 26.61 -6.42
N ARG A 1025 15.71 27.68 -7.00
CA ARG A 1025 15.55 28.98 -6.32
C ARG A 1025 14.26 29.08 -5.51
N LEU A 1026 13.30 28.19 -5.76
CA LEU A 1026 12.05 28.12 -5.01
C LEU A 1026 12.26 27.25 -3.76
N GLU A 1027 11.87 27.78 -2.61
CA GLU A 1027 11.90 27.11 -1.32
C GLU A 1027 10.46 26.97 -0.80
N ASP A 1028 10.10 25.80 -0.29
CA ASP A 1028 8.81 25.52 0.31
C ASP A 1028 9.01 24.81 1.67
N GLN A 1029 8.30 25.27 2.69
CA GLN A 1029 8.44 24.76 4.06
C GLN A 1029 7.37 23.72 4.42
N CYS A 1030 6.35 23.53 3.57
CA CYS A 1030 5.32 22.54 3.80
C CYS A 1030 5.85 21.11 3.65
N GLY A 1031 5.22 20.16 4.34
CA GLY A 1031 5.57 18.74 4.22
C GLY A 1031 5.37 18.16 2.82
N SER A 1032 4.53 18.77 1.97
CA SER A 1032 4.21 18.28 0.62
C SER A 1032 3.83 19.43 -0.33
N LEU A 1033 4.13 19.30 -1.63
CA LEU A 1033 3.63 20.20 -2.69
C LEU A 1033 2.26 19.75 -3.21
N PHE A 1034 1.86 18.51 -2.93
CA PHE A 1034 0.65 17.87 -3.44
C PHE A 1034 -0.48 17.74 -2.42
N LEU A 1035 -0.16 17.46 -1.16
CA LEU A 1035 -1.11 17.23 -0.07
C LEU A 1035 -1.14 18.43 0.89
N LYS A 1036 -2.33 18.79 1.38
CA LYS A 1036 -2.48 19.83 2.43
C LYS A 1036 -1.94 19.31 3.76
N ASP A 1037 -2.25 18.06 4.06
CA ASP A 1037 -1.83 17.33 5.24
C ASP A 1037 -1.12 16.04 4.81
N ALA A 1038 0.18 16.03 5.05
CA ALA A 1038 1.05 14.87 4.91
C ALA A 1038 1.64 14.48 6.27
N SER A 1039 1.04 14.89 7.39
CA SER A 1039 1.59 14.68 8.73
C SER A 1039 1.67 13.20 9.11
N SER A 1040 0.75 12.38 8.62
CA SER A 1040 0.81 10.92 8.80
C SER A 1040 1.95 10.26 8.05
N ILE A 1041 2.51 10.95 7.04
CA ILE A 1041 3.63 10.48 6.22
C ILE A 1041 4.96 11.07 6.73
N THR A 1042 4.94 12.36 7.08
CA THR A 1042 6.14 13.19 7.27
C THR A 1042 6.36 13.64 8.71
N GLY A 1043 5.37 13.43 9.60
CA GLY A 1043 5.34 14.02 10.94
C GLY A 1043 5.12 15.54 10.97
N MET A 1044 5.00 16.21 9.81
CA MET A 1044 4.83 17.67 9.72
C MET A 1044 3.35 18.05 9.57
N SER A 1045 2.79 18.76 10.55
CA SER A 1045 1.41 19.28 10.46
C SER A 1045 1.29 20.44 9.47
N SER A 1046 0.09 20.67 8.92
CA SER A 1046 -0.19 21.83 8.05
C SER A 1046 0.09 23.18 8.73
N GLN A 1047 0.10 23.23 10.06
CA GLN A 1047 0.42 24.44 10.84
C GLN A 1047 1.92 24.71 10.98
N ASP A 1048 2.78 23.71 10.78
CA ASP A 1048 4.23 23.86 11.02
C ASP A 1048 5.02 24.41 9.81
N GLY A 1049 4.36 24.69 8.67
CA GLY A 1049 5.05 25.24 7.50
C GLY A 1049 4.22 26.00 6.47
N CYS A 1050 2.89 25.82 6.41
CA CYS A 1050 2.09 26.39 5.30
C CYS A 1050 1.46 27.76 5.58
N ASP A 1051 1.17 28.11 6.84
CA ASP A 1051 0.50 29.37 7.20
C ASP A 1051 1.46 30.55 7.47
N LYS A 1052 2.78 30.36 7.39
CA LYS A 1052 3.78 31.42 7.65
C LYS A 1052 4.34 32.11 6.40
N ALA A 1053 3.86 31.79 5.20
CA ALA A 1053 4.46 32.27 3.97
C ALA A 1053 3.51 33.08 3.07
N ILE A 1054 2.72 34.01 3.61
CA ILE A 1054 2.20 35.17 2.87
C ILE A 1054 2.21 36.43 3.74
N GLU A 1055 3.29 36.69 4.50
CA GLU A 1055 3.56 38.03 5.05
C GLU A 1055 5.08 38.23 5.17
N ASN A 1056 5.76 38.40 4.03
CA ASN A 1056 7.04 39.11 3.98
C ASN A 1056 7.24 39.70 2.57
N SER A 1057 6.28 40.54 2.20
CA SER A 1057 6.43 41.56 1.19
C SER A 1057 5.82 42.82 1.79
N ILE A 1058 6.68 43.78 2.11
CA ILE A 1058 6.42 45.18 2.50
C ILE A 1058 6.49 45.49 4.01
N ASP A 1059 7.56 46.21 4.34
CA ASP A 1059 7.77 47.21 5.41
C ASP A 1059 7.59 46.85 6.89
N GLY A 1060 8.69 47.00 7.62
CA GLY A 1060 8.74 46.79 9.06
C GLY A 1060 7.92 47.80 9.88
N LYS A 1061 7.26 47.29 10.92
CA LYS A 1061 7.12 47.83 12.29
C LYS A 1061 6.17 46.91 13.06
N GLY A 1062 6.57 46.50 14.26
CA GLY A 1062 5.86 45.49 15.04
C GLY A 1062 4.57 45.96 15.71
N ALA A 1063 3.82 45.00 16.25
CA ALA A 1063 3.00 45.17 17.46
C ALA A 1063 2.55 43.80 17.99
N ALA A 1064 2.59 43.66 19.30
CA ALA A 1064 2.06 42.54 20.06
C ALA A 1064 0.52 42.50 20.00
N GLY A 1065 -0.06 41.30 19.96
CA GLY A 1065 -1.50 41.10 20.11
C GLY A 1065 -1.83 39.67 20.54
N ARG A 1066 -2.09 39.48 21.84
CA ARG A 1066 -2.76 38.30 22.39
C ARG A 1066 -4.17 38.20 21.78
N LEU A 1067 -4.59 37.01 21.35
CA LEU A 1067 -6.01 36.68 21.32
C LEU A 1067 -6.27 35.24 21.77
N GLN A 1068 -7.35 35.09 22.54
CA GLN A 1068 -7.76 33.94 23.33
C GLN A 1068 -8.20 32.74 22.46
N LEU A 1069 -7.74 31.55 22.85
CA LEU A 1069 -8.33 30.27 22.45
C LEU A 1069 -9.71 30.10 23.11
N SER A 1070 -10.76 30.07 22.28
CA SER A 1070 -12.06 29.52 22.67
C SER A 1070 -12.11 28.04 22.29
N ALA A 1071 -12.26 27.18 23.29
CA ALA A 1071 -12.41 25.74 23.14
C ALA A 1071 -13.84 25.35 22.69
N SER A 1072 -13.94 24.41 21.75
CA SER A 1072 -15.07 23.49 21.55
C SER A 1072 -14.61 22.34 20.61
N PRO A 1073 -15.10 21.09 20.78
CA PRO A 1073 -14.26 19.90 20.73
C PRO A 1073 -14.23 19.23 19.35
N PHE A 1074 -13.03 18.84 18.91
CA PHE A 1074 -12.86 17.78 17.92
C PHE A 1074 -13.00 16.42 18.61
N ALA A 1075 -13.83 15.55 18.04
CA ALA A 1075 -13.97 14.17 18.43
C ALA A 1075 -12.68 13.39 18.09
N PRO A 1076 -12.08 12.62 19.03
CA PRO A 1076 -10.93 11.79 18.71
C PRO A 1076 -11.40 10.45 18.12
N MET A 1077 -10.85 10.09 16.96
CA MET A 1077 -10.83 8.72 16.46
C MET A 1077 -9.88 7.94 17.38
N LEU A 1078 -10.41 7.28 18.41
CA LEU A 1078 -9.62 6.48 19.36
C LEU A 1078 -9.14 5.18 18.67
N ALA A 1079 -7.82 5.02 18.54
CA ALA A 1079 -7.20 3.71 18.38
C ALA A 1079 -7.14 3.02 19.75
N ALA A 1080 -7.75 1.85 19.88
CA ALA A 1080 -7.60 1.01 21.06
C ALA A 1080 -6.31 0.19 20.96
N LEU A 1081 -5.67 -0.07 22.09
CA LEU A 1081 -4.40 -0.80 22.20
C LEU A 1081 -4.52 -1.84 23.32
N VAL A 1082 -3.70 -2.90 23.33
CA VAL A 1082 -3.72 -4.01 24.33
C VAL A 1082 -2.29 -4.38 24.73
N LEU A 1083 -1.95 -4.60 26.01
CA LEU A 1083 -0.57 -4.64 26.57
C LEU A 1083 -0.17 -5.99 27.20
N TYR A 1084 1.07 -6.44 26.93
CA TYR A 1084 1.72 -7.66 27.46
C TYR A 1084 3.19 -7.43 27.83
N VAL A 1085 3.79 -8.20 28.76
CA VAL A 1085 5.18 -7.99 29.21
C VAL A 1085 5.99 -9.30 29.38
N PHE A 1086 7.28 -9.32 28.98
CA PHE A 1086 8.12 -10.53 29.07
C PHE A 1086 9.66 -10.28 29.12
N PHE A 1087 10.47 -11.26 29.56
CA PHE A 1087 11.95 -11.19 29.69
C PHE A 1087 12.73 -11.93 28.57
N ALA A 1088 13.99 -11.54 28.33
CA ALA A 1088 14.91 -12.21 27.42
C ALA A 1088 15.58 -13.44 28.06
#